data_AF-A0AAP0QSS0-F1
#
_entry.id   AF-A0AAP0QSS0-F1
#
_cell.length_a   1.000
_cell.length_b   1.000
_cell.length_c   1.000
_cell.angle_alpha   90.00
_cell.angle_beta   90.00
_cell.angle_gamma   90.00
#
_symmetry.space_group_name_H-M   'P 1'
#
loop_
_entity.id
_entity.type
_entity.pdbx_description
1 polymer ?
#
loop_
_entity_poly.entity_id
_entity_poly.type
_entity_poly.pdbx_seq_one_letter_code
_entity_poly.pdbx_strand_id
1 'polypeptide(L)'
;MFRSNVRGGSYRAMNSSGGRNRHQLNQKNVILFIALAVSCLFLYHTIRYSSYNNVISPLIKSNKVTTEDSNLDIVLKRASMKDKTIIITTLNQAWTEPHSNSLFDIFLESFRIGEGTRKLLNHLVVVSLDPKAHAQCKYKHPHCFAINTSSFDLPSSEENALTPHYIELMWIRIHLLTSILEMGYNFVFSLFGSRAVNFGSTAEADYFPQMFTNRRVTKSVLAYQGADVVWLRNPFPHFYPDADFQILSDRFIGSSRNLKNSANAGFKYVKSNKRTIELYKFWYESKKNHPGLNDQDVLNKIKFDPYIKNIGITIRFLDTAYFSGFCETCALGLEKVYGVASQAEITSTILEWTPQMQLGYLYLASFPTVSSAGPSNFYDDFEITWGHGAKIHDNGKVLTLNLDKSGGSGFQSKKEYLFGKIDMRIKLVPGYSAGTVTAYYLSSKGANWDEIDFEFLGNVTGEPYTLHTNVFSQGNGDRERQFHLWFDPTTDFHTYSILWNPKRIIFYADDVPIREFKNLEYIGIPFPKNQPMRIYSSLWNADSWATQGGRIKIDWKYAPFTASYSNFTADACIWAFGASSCDTNSPYSNSNSKTKVWLRHELDIAKKRKMRWVEKNHMVYDYCKDHKRFPHGPPLECSVDNN
;
A
#
# COMPACT_ATOMS: atom_id res chain seq x y z
N MET A 1 -54.03 -46.96 -65.21
CA MET A 1 -54.49 -45.76 -64.49
C MET A 1 -53.54 -44.62 -64.80
N PHE A 2 -54.09 -43.62 -65.50
CA PHE A 2 -53.63 -42.27 -65.93
C PHE A 2 -52.18 -41.91 -66.33
N ARG A 3 -52.12 -41.41 -67.58
CA ARG A 3 -51.08 -40.77 -68.42
C ARG A 3 -50.38 -39.57 -67.74
N SER A 4 -49.20 -39.09 -68.14
CA SER A 4 -48.83 -38.58 -69.47
C SER A 4 -47.30 -38.36 -69.64
N ASN A 5 -46.90 -37.79 -70.78
CA ASN A 5 -45.72 -38.09 -71.58
C ASN A 5 -44.69 -36.93 -71.59
N VAL A 6 -43.40 -37.24 -71.84
CA VAL A 6 -42.47 -36.58 -72.80
C VAL A 6 -41.46 -35.45 -72.37
N ARG A 7 -40.21 -35.67 -72.87
CA ARG A 7 -39.09 -34.77 -73.30
C ARG A 7 -38.05 -34.19 -72.31
N GLY A 8 -36.83 -34.73 -72.36
CA GLY A 8 -35.65 -34.21 -73.10
C GLY A 8 -34.92 -32.93 -72.63
N GLY A 9 -33.58 -33.02 -72.48
CA GLY A 9 -32.63 -31.88 -72.61
C GLY A 9 -31.59 -31.71 -71.49
N SER A 10 -30.30 -31.69 -71.83
CA SER A 10 -29.11 -31.54 -70.96
C SER A 10 -28.74 -30.06 -70.67
N TYR A 11 -28.10 -29.76 -69.51
CA TYR A 11 -26.75 -29.14 -69.35
C TYR A 11 -26.50 -28.31 -68.05
N ARG A 12 -25.22 -28.43 -67.57
CA ARG A 12 -24.42 -27.61 -66.59
C ARG A 12 -24.65 -27.87 -65.07
N ALA A 13 -23.67 -27.84 -64.15
CA ALA A 13 -22.36 -27.17 -64.06
C ALA A 13 -21.32 -27.89 -63.13
N MET A 14 -20.11 -27.31 -63.04
CA MET A 14 -18.76 -27.80 -62.64
C MET A 14 -18.36 -27.84 -61.13
N ASN A 15 -17.37 -28.73 -60.84
CA ASN A 15 -16.13 -28.64 -59.99
C ASN A 15 -16.20 -28.30 -58.48
N SER A 16 -15.33 -28.80 -57.58
CA SER A 16 -13.87 -28.99 -57.70
C SER A 16 -13.28 -30.03 -56.70
N SER A 17 -12.04 -30.46 -56.99
CA SER A 17 -11.23 -31.55 -56.41
C SER A 17 -10.02 -31.07 -55.57
N GLY A 18 -9.61 -31.85 -54.56
CA GLY A 18 -8.44 -31.60 -53.70
C GLY A 18 -7.20 -32.47 -54.01
N GLY A 19 -6.01 -32.04 -53.56
CA GLY A 19 -4.75 -32.79 -53.64
C GLY A 19 -3.67 -32.25 -52.68
N ARG A 20 -2.94 -33.17 -52.01
CA ARG A 20 -1.88 -32.94 -50.99
C ARG A 20 -0.51 -32.62 -51.63
N ASN A 21 0.33 -31.83 -50.95
CA ASN A 21 1.79 -31.77 -51.19
C ASN A 21 2.62 -31.61 -49.89
N ARG A 22 3.84 -32.16 -49.90
CA ARG A 22 4.77 -32.42 -48.78
C ARG A 22 5.98 -31.48 -48.91
N HIS A 23 6.39 -30.74 -47.87
CA HIS A 23 7.61 -29.90 -47.89
C HIS A 23 8.78 -30.57 -47.13
N GLN A 24 9.89 -30.83 -47.82
CA GLN A 24 11.20 -31.13 -47.23
C GLN A 24 11.89 -29.80 -46.85
N LEU A 25 12.23 -29.62 -45.56
CA LEU A 25 13.09 -28.52 -45.12
C LEU A 25 14.57 -28.86 -45.39
N ASN A 26 15.26 -27.96 -46.06
CA ASN A 26 16.63 -28.12 -46.52
C ASN A 26 17.63 -28.02 -45.34
N GLN A 27 18.31 -29.12 -44.97
CA GLN A 27 19.23 -29.19 -43.81
C GLN A 27 20.35 -28.13 -43.81
N LYS A 28 20.80 -27.70 -44.99
CA LYS A 28 21.81 -26.62 -45.12
C LYS A 28 21.33 -25.28 -44.56
N ASN A 29 20.04 -24.98 -44.68
CA ASN A 29 19.48 -23.73 -44.17
C ASN A 29 19.37 -23.75 -42.64
N VAL A 30 19.06 -24.91 -42.04
CA VAL A 30 18.97 -25.05 -40.58
C VAL A 30 20.34 -24.88 -39.93
N ILE A 31 21.40 -25.46 -40.51
CA ILE A 31 22.77 -25.31 -40.00
C ILE A 31 23.24 -23.84 -40.12
N LEU A 32 22.89 -23.16 -41.21
CA LEU A 32 23.21 -21.74 -41.40
C LEU A 32 22.49 -20.86 -40.37
N PHE A 33 21.22 -21.14 -40.06
CA PHE A 33 20.47 -20.43 -39.04
C PHE A 33 21.04 -20.66 -37.63
N ILE A 34 21.47 -21.88 -37.30
CA ILE A 34 22.09 -22.18 -36.01
C ILE A 34 23.45 -21.47 -35.90
N ALA A 35 24.27 -21.49 -36.95
CA ALA A 35 25.56 -20.80 -36.97
C ALA A 35 25.41 -19.28 -36.82
N LEU A 36 24.43 -18.68 -37.51
CA LEU A 36 24.09 -17.26 -37.37
C LEU A 36 23.61 -16.93 -35.95
N ALA A 37 22.77 -17.77 -35.36
CA ALA A 37 22.28 -17.57 -33.99
C ALA A 37 23.43 -17.63 -32.96
N VAL A 38 24.35 -18.58 -33.09
CA VAL A 38 25.51 -18.72 -32.20
C VAL A 38 26.49 -17.56 -32.38
N SER A 39 26.77 -17.12 -33.62
CA SER A 39 27.60 -15.93 -33.87
C SER A 39 26.96 -14.66 -33.33
N CYS A 40 25.65 -14.48 -33.47
CA CYS A 40 24.92 -13.35 -32.89
C CYS A 40 24.98 -13.37 -31.35
N LEU A 41 24.89 -14.54 -30.70
CA LEU A 41 25.05 -14.68 -29.25
C LEU A 41 26.48 -14.36 -28.80
N PHE A 42 27.50 -14.76 -29.57
CA PHE A 42 28.90 -14.47 -29.27
C PHE A 42 29.23 -12.98 -29.43
N LEU A 43 28.70 -12.35 -30.48
CA LEU A 43 28.81 -10.91 -30.72
C LEU A 43 28.06 -10.11 -29.64
N TYR A 44 26.88 -10.58 -29.23
CA TYR A 44 26.13 -9.97 -28.14
C TYR A 44 26.91 -9.98 -26.81
N HIS A 45 27.55 -11.12 -26.47
CA HIS A 45 28.33 -11.22 -25.24
C HIS A 45 29.63 -10.40 -25.28
N THR A 46 30.32 -10.35 -26.41
CA THR A 46 31.55 -9.56 -26.58
C THR A 46 31.30 -8.05 -26.61
N ILE A 47 30.19 -7.60 -27.22
CA ILE A 47 29.76 -6.19 -27.19
C ILE A 47 29.36 -5.77 -25.76
N ARG A 48 28.66 -6.63 -25.00
CA ARG A 48 28.36 -6.36 -23.57
C ARG A 48 29.64 -6.28 -22.71
N TYR A 49 30.61 -7.16 -22.93
CA TYR A 49 31.87 -7.17 -22.17
C TYR A 49 32.76 -5.95 -22.50
N SER A 50 32.75 -5.49 -23.75
CA SER A 50 33.48 -4.28 -24.18
C SER A 50 32.81 -2.98 -23.71
N SER A 51 31.47 -2.91 -23.74
CA SER A 51 30.70 -1.79 -23.19
C SER A 51 30.87 -1.66 -21.67
N TYR A 52 31.10 -2.77 -20.97
CA TYR A 52 31.34 -2.83 -19.53
C TYR A 52 32.63 -2.11 -19.09
N ASN A 53 33.75 -2.26 -19.81
CA ASN A 53 35.03 -1.62 -19.43
C ASN A 53 35.14 -0.14 -19.85
N ASN A 54 34.48 0.25 -20.95
CA ASN A 54 34.59 1.60 -21.51
C ASN A 54 33.75 2.66 -20.78
N VAL A 55 32.75 2.26 -19.98
CA VAL A 55 31.89 3.18 -19.21
C VAL A 55 32.38 3.38 -17.77
N ILE A 56 33.14 2.43 -17.21
CA ILE A 56 33.47 2.41 -15.76
C ILE A 56 34.75 3.19 -15.43
N SER A 57 35.77 3.21 -16.31
CA SER A 57 37.03 3.92 -16.04
C SER A 57 36.93 5.45 -15.86
N PRO A 58 35.99 6.18 -16.52
CA PRO A 58 35.90 7.63 -16.32
C PRO A 58 35.08 8.06 -15.08
N LEU A 59 34.08 7.28 -14.66
CA LEU A 59 33.16 7.65 -13.56
C LEU A 59 33.81 7.64 -12.16
N ILE A 60 34.90 6.92 -11.98
CA ILE A 60 35.68 6.89 -10.72
C ILE A 60 36.82 7.93 -10.73
N LYS A 61 37.19 8.47 -11.88
CA LYS A 61 38.32 9.42 -12.02
C LYS A 61 37.97 10.89 -11.78
N SER A 62 36.68 11.28 -11.68
CA SER A 62 36.30 12.68 -11.49
C SER A 62 36.20 13.14 -10.02
N ASN A 63 36.84 12.45 -9.08
CA ASN A 63 36.98 12.94 -7.71
C ASN A 63 38.40 13.51 -7.50
N LYS A 64 38.58 14.77 -7.91
CA LYS A 64 39.71 15.60 -7.48
C LYS A 64 39.22 16.54 -6.35
N VAL A 65 39.54 16.15 -5.11
CA VAL A 65 39.80 16.96 -3.90
C VAL A 65 38.59 17.71 -3.30
N THR A 66 38.18 17.46 -2.05
CA THR A 66 38.74 18.14 -0.86
C THR A 66 38.33 17.47 0.47
N THR A 67 39.28 17.46 1.42
CA THR A 67 39.19 17.16 2.86
C THR A 67 39.12 15.69 3.33
N GLU A 68 39.88 15.44 4.41
CA GLU A 68 40.40 14.16 4.95
C GLU A 68 39.36 13.17 5.52
N ASP A 69 38.07 13.35 5.24
CA ASP A 69 36.96 12.50 5.70
C ASP A 69 36.20 11.79 4.55
N SER A 70 36.68 11.90 3.31
CA SER A 70 35.93 11.60 2.08
C SER A 70 36.14 10.20 1.47
N ASN A 71 37.00 9.34 2.05
CA ASN A 71 37.24 8.01 1.49
C ASN A 71 36.31 6.96 2.11
N LEU A 72 35.34 6.49 1.32
CA LEU A 72 34.41 5.41 1.67
C LEU A 72 35.15 4.21 2.30
N ASP A 73 36.28 3.77 1.72
CA ASP A 73 37.04 2.63 2.22
C ASP A 73 37.53 2.81 3.67
N ILE A 74 37.88 4.04 4.08
CA ILE A 74 38.29 4.31 5.46
C ILE A 74 37.12 4.09 6.43
N VAL A 75 35.93 4.60 6.07
CA VAL A 75 34.71 4.43 6.88
C VAL A 75 34.34 2.96 6.96
N LEU A 76 34.37 2.24 5.83
CA LEU A 76 34.10 0.81 5.78
C LEU A 76 35.07 0.00 6.63
N LYS A 77 36.38 0.29 6.51
CA LYS A 77 37.42 -0.39 7.29
C LYS A 77 37.23 -0.21 8.79
N ARG A 78 36.88 1.00 9.24
CA ARG A 78 36.61 1.30 10.65
C ARG A 78 35.35 0.60 11.18
N ALA A 79 34.31 0.48 10.36
CA ALA A 79 33.05 -0.17 10.74
C ALA A 79 33.07 -1.70 10.53
N SER A 80 34.03 -2.27 9.81
CA SER A 80 34.00 -3.67 9.42
C SER A 80 34.15 -4.67 10.58
N MET A 81 33.39 -5.75 10.53
CA MET A 81 33.58 -6.95 11.35
C MET A 81 34.82 -7.73 10.89
N LYS A 82 35.22 -8.75 11.65
CA LYS A 82 36.41 -9.59 11.35
C LYS A 82 36.37 -10.22 9.95
N ASP A 83 35.19 -10.56 9.47
CA ASP A 83 34.94 -11.16 8.15
C ASP A 83 34.69 -10.13 7.04
N LYS A 84 34.99 -8.84 7.31
CA LYS A 84 34.66 -7.69 6.46
C LYS A 84 33.17 -7.45 6.26
N THR A 85 32.30 -7.97 7.13
CA THR A 85 30.88 -7.61 7.11
C THR A 85 30.66 -6.22 7.72
N ILE A 86 29.87 -5.38 7.04
CA ILE A 86 29.35 -4.10 7.55
C ILE A 86 27.82 -4.14 7.61
N ILE A 87 27.21 -3.26 8.38
CA ILE A 87 25.78 -2.96 8.31
C ILE A 87 25.64 -1.60 7.66
N ILE A 88 24.73 -1.43 6.71
CA ILE A 88 24.62 -0.18 5.95
C ILE A 88 23.17 0.27 5.83
N THR A 89 22.95 1.56 6.03
CA THR A 89 21.65 2.25 5.85
C THR A 89 21.84 3.55 5.09
N THR A 90 20.74 4.10 4.55
CA THR A 90 20.71 5.42 3.90
C THR A 90 19.93 6.41 4.76
N LEU A 91 20.34 7.69 4.76
CA LEU A 91 19.73 8.75 5.56
C LEU A 91 19.52 10.02 4.73
N ASN A 92 18.33 10.60 4.78
CA ASN A 92 18.02 11.92 4.19
C ASN A 92 17.58 12.92 5.28
N GLN A 93 17.47 14.20 4.90
CA GLN A 93 17.14 15.30 5.81
C GLN A 93 15.80 15.06 6.51
N ALA A 94 14.79 14.55 5.80
CA ALA A 94 13.43 14.36 6.33
C ALA A 94 13.42 13.45 7.56
N TRP A 95 14.36 12.50 7.65
CA TRP A 95 14.45 11.56 8.77
C TRP A 95 15.33 12.07 9.93
N THR A 96 15.83 13.30 9.81
CA THR A 96 16.70 13.96 10.79
C THR A 96 16.09 15.22 11.40
N GLU A 97 14.83 15.55 11.08
CA GLU A 97 14.18 16.78 11.56
C GLU A 97 14.01 16.82 13.09
N PRO A 98 14.14 18.02 13.71
CA PRO A 98 14.47 18.15 15.12
C PRO A 98 13.22 18.40 15.95
N HIS A 99 12.50 17.34 16.27
CA HIS A 99 11.76 17.27 17.52
C HIS A 99 12.36 16.05 18.20
N SER A 100 13.02 16.23 19.34
CA SER A 100 13.64 15.16 20.14
C SER A 100 12.84 13.86 19.98
N ASN A 101 13.43 12.83 19.34
CA ASN A 101 12.78 11.64 18.74
C ASN A 101 12.72 11.67 17.20
N SER A 102 13.82 12.01 16.52
CA SER A 102 13.85 11.82 15.06
C SER A 102 13.79 10.34 14.72
N LEU A 103 13.31 10.03 13.52
CA LEU A 103 13.29 8.69 12.97
C LEU A 103 14.67 7.99 13.03
N PHE A 104 15.73 8.76 12.81
CA PHE A 104 17.10 8.29 12.98
C PHE A 104 17.47 7.98 14.45
N ASP A 105 16.99 8.75 15.43
CA ASP A 105 17.19 8.44 16.87
C ASP A 105 16.59 7.10 17.24
N ILE A 106 15.35 6.87 16.79
CA ILE A 106 14.62 5.61 16.99
C ILE A 106 15.39 4.44 16.40
N PHE A 107 15.90 4.60 15.17
CA PHE A 107 16.69 3.57 14.50
C PHE A 107 17.92 3.20 15.33
N LEU A 108 18.71 4.19 15.77
CA LEU A 108 19.89 3.94 16.61
C LEU A 108 19.51 3.30 17.94
N GLU A 109 18.40 3.73 18.55
CA GLU A 109 17.92 3.18 19.81
C GLU A 109 17.51 1.71 19.69
N SER A 110 16.95 1.29 18.54
CA SER A 110 16.63 -0.12 18.29
C SER A 110 17.85 -1.04 18.41
N PHE A 111 19.03 -0.60 17.96
CA PHE A 111 20.26 -1.34 18.19
C PHE A 111 20.65 -1.37 19.68
N ARG A 112 20.44 -0.28 20.42
CA ARG A 112 20.86 -0.22 21.83
C ARG A 112 20.05 -1.17 22.71
N ILE A 113 18.75 -1.31 22.43
CA ILE A 113 17.81 -2.06 23.26
C ILE A 113 17.54 -3.50 22.76
N GLY A 114 17.79 -3.78 21.48
CA GLY A 114 17.53 -5.10 20.91
C GLY A 114 18.41 -6.21 21.48
N GLU A 115 17.90 -7.44 21.45
CA GLU A 115 18.55 -8.62 22.05
C GLU A 115 19.80 -8.99 21.24
N GLY A 116 20.98 -8.69 21.79
CA GLY A 116 22.26 -8.96 21.14
C GLY A 116 22.61 -8.03 19.97
N THR A 117 21.86 -6.93 19.77
CA THR A 117 22.09 -5.98 18.65
C THR A 117 23.01 -4.81 19.02
N ARG A 118 23.20 -4.50 20.31
CA ARG A 118 23.99 -3.33 20.76
C ARG A 118 25.40 -3.25 20.18
N LYS A 119 26.11 -4.38 20.06
CA LYS A 119 27.46 -4.43 19.46
C LYS A 119 27.45 -4.19 17.95
N LEU A 120 26.33 -4.47 17.28
CA LEU A 120 26.17 -4.29 15.84
C LEU A 120 26.16 -2.81 15.46
N LEU A 121 25.82 -1.91 16.40
CA LEU A 121 25.87 -0.47 16.19
C LEU A 121 27.28 0.01 15.81
N ASN A 122 28.33 -0.61 16.35
CA ASN A 122 29.72 -0.30 15.99
C ASN A 122 30.05 -0.64 14.53
N HIS A 123 29.20 -1.43 13.87
CA HIS A 123 29.38 -1.90 12.51
C HIS A 123 28.40 -1.25 11.53
N LEU A 124 27.56 -0.33 12.01
CA LEU A 124 26.64 0.44 11.19
C LEU A 124 27.41 1.54 10.43
N VAL A 125 27.19 1.63 9.13
CA VAL A 125 27.62 2.73 8.25
C VAL A 125 26.36 3.42 7.74
N VAL A 126 26.28 4.73 7.94
CA VAL A 126 25.14 5.54 7.51
C VAL A 126 25.55 6.36 6.30
N VAL A 127 24.87 6.12 5.18
CA VAL A 127 25.10 6.83 3.92
C VAL A 127 24.12 8.00 3.83
N SER A 128 24.63 9.21 4.00
CA SER A 128 23.84 10.43 3.96
C SER A 128 23.66 10.92 2.53
N LEU A 129 22.41 11.18 2.14
CA LEU A 129 22.02 11.60 0.80
C LEU A 129 22.06 13.12 0.59
N ASP A 130 22.15 13.88 1.69
CA ASP A 130 22.25 15.34 1.68
C ASP A 130 23.12 15.86 2.83
N PRO A 131 23.58 17.12 2.76
CA PRO A 131 24.49 17.70 3.76
C PRO A 131 23.90 17.78 5.17
N LYS A 132 22.58 18.00 5.33
CA LYS A 132 21.94 18.13 6.64
C LYS A 132 21.85 16.77 7.33
N ALA A 133 21.47 15.74 6.57
CA ALA A 133 21.51 14.36 7.03
C ALA A 133 22.93 13.95 7.47
N HIS A 134 23.95 14.37 6.72
CA HIS A 134 25.34 14.07 7.06
C HIS A 134 25.81 14.75 8.35
N ALA A 135 25.46 16.03 8.55
CA ALA A 135 25.76 16.74 9.79
C ALA A 135 25.10 16.07 11.00
N GLN A 136 23.83 15.68 10.87
CA GLN A 136 23.09 14.97 11.92
C GLN A 136 23.65 13.58 12.18
N CYS A 137 24.05 12.86 11.13
CA CYS A 137 24.74 11.59 11.27
C CYS A 137 26.02 11.74 12.07
N LYS A 138 26.92 12.65 11.66
CA LYS A 138 28.21 12.87 12.33
C LYS A 138 28.05 13.24 13.81
N TYR A 139 26.97 13.92 14.17
CA TYR A 139 26.65 14.25 15.54
C TYR A 139 26.26 13.03 16.39
N LYS A 140 25.53 12.06 15.81
CA LYS A 140 24.92 10.95 16.55
C LYS A 140 25.62 9.60 16.37
N HIS A 141 26.44 9.44 15.33
CA HIS A 141 27.03 8.17 14.93
C HIS A 141 28.44 8.36 14.32
N PRO A 142 29.44 7.51 14.65
CA PRO A 142 30.83 7.71 14.21
C PRO A 142 31.12 7.31 12.75
N HIS A 143 30.25 6.54 12.09
CA HIS A 143 30.51 5.99 10.76
C HIS A 143 29.51 6.53 9.74
N CYS A 144 29.77 7.75 9.27
CA CYS A 144 28.91 8.48 8.33
C CYS A 144 29.66 8.73 7.03
N PHE A 145 28.98 8.52 5.90
CA PHE A 145 29.51 8.79 4.56
C PHE A 145 28.51 9.63 3.77
N ALA A 146 28.92 10.80 3.28
CA ALA A 146 28.08 11.60 2.39
C ALA A 146 28.30 11.15 0.96
N ILE A 147 27.22 10.84 0.24
CA ILE A 147 27.29 10.66 -1.20
C ILE A 147 27.25 12.03 -1.88
N ASN A 148 28.12 12.27 -2.86
CA ASN A 148 28.08 13.52 -3.61
C ASN A 148 26.95 13.46 -4.65
N THR A 149 25.86 14.17 -4.37
CA THR A 149 24.72 14.30 -5.28
C THR A 149 24.83 15.51 -6.21
N SER A 150 25.89 16.32 -6.14
CA SER A 150 26.03 17.59 -6.89
C SER A 150 25.96 17.48 -8.42
N SER A 151 26.06 16.26 -8.96
CA SER A 151 25.89 15.97 -10.39
C SER A 151 24.42 15.82 -10.81
N PHE A 152 23.50 15.86 -9.85
CA PHE A 152 22.06 15.65 -10.01
C PHE A 152 21.34 16.80 -9.27
N ASP A 153 20.65 17.67 -9.99
CA ASP A 153 19.82 18.74 -9.40
C ASP A 153 18.65 18.10 -8.62
N LEU A 154 18.87 17.75 -7.35
CA LEU A 154 17.89 17.10 -6.49
C LEU A 154 17.17 18.14 -5.61
N PRO A 155 15.82 18.19 -5.59
CA PRO A 155 15.07 19.05 -4.69
C PRO A 155 15.16 18.58 -3.23
N SER A 156 15.08 19.54 -2.31
CA SER A 156 15.32 19.42 -0.86
C SER A 156 14.10 18.97 -0.03
N SER A 157 13.11 18.30 -0.65
CA SER A 157 11.86 17.91 0.02
C SER A 157 11.36 16.55 -0.46
N GLU A 158 10.62 15.86 0.43
CA GLU A 158 9.95 14.57 0.18
C GLU A 158 8.99 14.65 -1.02
N GLU A 159 9.49 14.40 -2.22
CA GLU A 159 8.66 14.09 -3.37
C GLU A 159 8.31 12.60 -3.38
N ASN A 160 7.07 12.32 -3.77
CA ASN A 160 6.46 10.99 -3.91
C ASN A 160 7.44 9.91 -4.40
N ALA A 161 7.33 8.70 -3.82
CA ALA A 161 8.15 7.49 -4.11
C ALA A 161 8.08 6.95 -5.57
N LEU A 162 7.62 7.77 -6.52
CA LEU A 162 7.37 7.50 -7.92
C LEU A 162 7.88 8.60 -8.86
N THR A 163 8.56 9.63 -8.36
CA THR A 163 9.22 10.60 -9.25
C THR A 163 10.42 9.95 -9.95
N PRO A 164 10.76 10.35 -11.19
CA PRO A 164 11.97 9.89 -11.87
C PRO A 164 13.23 10.03 -11.00
N HIS A 165 13.30 11.09 -10.20
CA HIS A 165 14.38 11.36 -9.25
C HIS A 165 14.48 10.33 -8.11
N TYR A 166 13.35 9.87 -7.54
CA TYR A 166 13.35 8.82 -6.52
C TYR A 166 13.85 7.48 -7.08
N ILE A 167 13.42 7.12 -8.30
CA ILE A 167 13.89 5.90 -8.98
C ILE A 167 15.41 5.99 -9.21
N GLU A 168 15.93 7.16 -9.58
CA GLU A 168 17.35 7.38 -9.78
C GLU A 168 18.16 7.21 -8.47
N LEU A 169 17.66 7.70 -7.33
CA LEU A 169 18.27 7.48 -6.02
C LEU A 169 18.39 5.99 -5.65
N MET A 170 17.39 5.18 -5.98
CA MET A 170 17.45 3.72 -5.76
C MET A 170 18.55 3.06 -6.61
N TRP A 171 18.76 3.53 -7.84
CA TRP A 171 19.84 3.04 -8.69
C TRP A 171 21.23 3.51 -8.24
N ILE A 172 21.36 4.76 -7.76
CA ILE A 172 22.59 5.25 -7.14
C ILE A 172 22.98 4.37 -5.94
N ARG A 173 22.00 3.95 -5.13
CA ARG A 173 22.21 2.99 -4.03
C ARG A 173 22.73 1.65 -4.55
N ILE A 174 22.15 1.07 -5.60
CA ILE A 174 22.65 -0.18 -6.19
C ILE A 174 24.10 -0.01 -6.66
N HIS A 175 24.43 1.12 -7.28
CA HIS A 175 25.80 1.42 -7.69
C HIS A 175 26.77 1.47 -6.50
N LEU A 176 26.43 2.19 -5.43
CA LEU A 176 27.23 2.24 -4.20
C LEU A 176 27.46 0.85 -3.60
N LEU A 177 26.39 0.05 -3.48
CA LEU A 177 26.48 -1.31 -2.96
C LEU A 177 27.34 -2.21 -3.86
N THR A 178 27.34 -1.97 -5.18
CA THR A 178 28.24 -2.66 -6.12
C THR A 178 29.70 -2.33 -5.79
N SER A 179 30.04 -1.05 -5.61
CA SER A 179 31.40 -0.62 -5.26
C SER A 179 31.88 -1.22 -3.93
N ILE A 180 31.00 -1.32 -2.94
CA ILE A 180 31.30 -1.97 -1.64
C ILE A 180 31.66 -3.45 -1.83
N LEU A 181 30.93 -4.17 -2.68
CA LEU A 181 31.26 -5.56 -3.01
C LEU A 181 32.60 -5.66 -3.74
N GLU A 182 32.89 -4.75 -4.68
CA GLU A 182 34.16 -4.72 -5.40
C GLU A 182 35.36 -4.41 -4.50
N MET A 183 35.16 -3.62 -3.43
CA MET A 183 36.16 -3.38 -2.38
C MET A 183 36.34 -4.60 -1.44
N GLY A 184 35.52 -5.64 -1.59
CA GLY A 184 35.65 -6.89 -0.84
C GLY A 184 34.91 -6.93 0.51
N TYR A 185 33.94 -6.04 0.73
CA TYR A 185 33.14 -6.03 1.96
C TYR A 185 31.82 -6.78 1.76
N ASN A 186 31.44 -7.61 2.74
CA ASN A 186 30.06 -8.12 2.82
C ASN A 186 29.20 -7.04 3.46
N PHE A 187 27.90 -7.02 3.19
CA PHE A 187 27.03 -6.05 3.85
C PHE A 187 25.67 -6.62 4.23
N VAL A 188 25.16 -6.20 5.39
CA VAL A 188 23.74 -6.24 5.72
C VAL A 188 23.16 -4.86 5.41
N PHE A 189 22.34 -4.77 4.38
CA PHE A 189 21.61 -3.54 4.06
C PHE A 189 20.29 -3.54 4.80
N SER A 190 19.97 -2.41 5.44
CA SER A 190 18.72 -2.16 6.13
C SER A 190 18.22 -0.78 5.74
N LEU A 191 17.06 -0.70 5.09
CA LEU A 191 16.39 0.55 4.82
C LEU A 191 15.64 1.02 6.08
N PHE A 192 15.67 2.32 6.34
CA PHE A 192 14.76 2.95 7.28
C PHE A 192 14.03 4.08 6.53
N GLY A 193 12.71 4.07 6.54
CA GLY A 193 11.87 5.12 5.96
C GLY A 193 10.41 4.94 6.39
N SER A 194 9.66 6.03 6.45
CA SER A 194 8.22 6.02 6.28
C SER A 194 7.82 7.28 5.55
N ARG A 195 6.65 7.23 4.90
CA ARG A 195 5.90 8.44 4.55
C ARG A 195 5.80 9.32 5.80
N ALA A 196 6.16 10.59 5.72
CA ALA A 196 5.75 11.56 6.72
C ALA A 196 4.21 11.63 6.72
N VAL A 197 3.59 11.10 7.76
CA VAL A 197 2.27 11.61 8.17
C VAL A 197 2.60 12.88 8.95
N ASN A 198 2.29 14.03 8.38
CA ASN A 198 2.42 15.33 9.04
C ASN A 198 1.65 15.29 10.38
N PHE A 199 2.37 15.18 11.50
CA PHE A 199 1.81 15.51 12.80
C PHE A 199 1.79 17.02 12.94
N GLY A 200 0.59 17.60 12.89
CA GLY A 200 0.37 19.01 13.22
C GLY A 200 0.69 19.26 14.69
N SER A 201 1.72 20.06 14.92
CA SER A 201 1.96 20.97 16.06
C SER A 201 1.70 20.48 17.50
N THR A 202 2.83 20.28 18.21
CA THR A 202 3.13 20.79 19.58
C THR A 202 2.14 20.47 20.71
N ALA A 203 2.38 19.37 21.45
CA ALA A 203 2.23 19.28 22.92
C ALA A 203 2.62 17.89 23.52
N GLU A 204 3.63 17.17 23.01
CA GLU A 204 4.02 15.86 23.59
C GLU A 204 5.53 15.68 23.80
N ALA A 205 6.28 16.77 23.97
CA ALA A 205 7.73 16.69 24.21
C ALA A 205 8.12 16.43 25.67
N ASP A 206 7.19 16.46 26.64
CA ASP A 206 7.54 16.50 28.07
C ASP A 206 7.27 15.20 28.87
N TYR A 207 7.08 14.05 28.23
CA TYR A 207 6.91 12.76 28.94
C TYR A 207 7.83 11.63 28.44
N PHE A 208 9.15 11.82 28.50
CA PHE A 208 10.13 10.72 28.42
C PHE A 208 11.31 11.03 29.34
N PRO A 209 11.34 10.52 30.60
CA PRO A 209 11.99 9.22 30.85
C PRO A 209 11.49 8.50 32.12
N GLN A 210 10.37 7.76 32.10
CA GLN A 210 9.99 6.86 33.22
C GLN A 210 9.28 5.54 32.81
N MET A 211 9.45 5.06 31.57
CA MET A 211 8.82 3.80 31.12
C MET A 211 9.81 2.65 30.88
N PHE A 212 10.75 2.40 31.80
CA PHE A 212 11.59 1.19 31.72
C PHE A 212 11.89 0.59 33.10
N THR A 213 10.91 -0.09 33.68
CA THR A 213 11.17 -1.15 34.65
C THR A 213 10.29 -2.38 34.36
N ASN A 214 10.93 -3.47 33.93
CA ASN A 214 10.47 -4.88 33.95
C ASN A 214 9.09 -5.27 33.36
N ARG A 215 9.04 -5.55 32.05
CA ARG A 215 8.81 -6.90 31.45
C ARG A 215 8.89 -6.78 29.90
N ARG A 216 9.61 -7.72 29.30
CA ARG A 216 10.36 -7.62 28.03
C ARG A 216 9.53 -7.34 26.75
N VAL A 217 9.91 -6.26 26.06
CA VAL A 217 9.90 -5.98 24.59
C VAL A 217 8.57 -5.99 23.81
N THR A 218 7.46 -6.52 24.33
CA THR A 218 6.24 -6.72 23.52
C THR A 218 5.29 -5.52 23.37
N LYS A 219 5.37 -4.48 24.22
CA LYS A 219 4.46 -3.32 24.13
C LYS A 219 5.02 -2.10 23.39
N SER A 220 6.33 -2.03 23.22
CA SER A 220 7.00 -0.84 22.66
C SER A 220 6.93 -0.76 21.14
N VAL A 221 6.68 -1.89 20.45
CA VAL A 221 6.69 -1.97 18.98
C VAL A 221 5.50 -1.25 18.32
N LEU A 222 4.39 -1.10 19.04
CA LEU A 222 3.18 -0.45 18.53
C LEU A 222 3.33 1.07 18.32
N ALA A 223 4.35 1.71 18.91
CA ALA A 223 4.64 3.13 18.73
C ALA A 223 5.52 3.42 17.48
N TYR A 224 6.00 2.39 16.77
CA TYR A 224 6.99 2.53 15.69
C TYR A 224 6.40 2.33 14.28
N GLN A 225 5.19 2.85 14.02
CA GLN A 225 4.54 2.75 12.70
C GLN A 225 5.24 3.56 11.57
N GLY A 226 6.35 4.25 11.88
CA GLY A 226 7.14 5.04 10.93
C GLY A 226 8.52 4.47 10.54
N ALA A 227 8.85 3.23 10.93
CA ALA A 227 10.17 2.65 10.66
C ALA A 227 10.07 1.49 9.65
N ASP A 228 10.77 1.57 8.51
CA ASP A 228 10.85 0.43 7.58
C ASP A 228 11.53 -0.79 8.21
N VAL A 229 12.59 -0.62 9.02
CA VAL A 229 13.26 -1.73 9.74
C VAL A 229 13.68 -1.37 11.16
N VAL A 230 13.28 -2.21 12.13
CA VAL A 230 13.68 -2.14 13.55
C VAL A 230 14.49 -3.39 13.93
N TRP A 231 15.64 -3.19 14.58
CA TRP A 231 16.57 -4.27 14.96
C TRP A 231 16.22 -4.85 16.33
N LEU A 232 15.33 -5.84 16.37
CA LEU A 232 14.86 -6.44 17.62
C LEU A 232 15.83 -7.47 18.21
N ARG A 233 16.55 -8.22 17.35
CA ARG A 233 17.51 -9.26 17.76
C ARG A 233 18.66 -9.38 16.77
N ASN A 234 19.78 -9.97 17.20
CA ASN A 234 20.92 -10.24 16.33
C ASN A 234 20.54 -11.24 15.20
N PRO A 235 20.50 -10.83 13.92
CA PRO A 235 20.01 -11.67 12.82
C PRO A 235 21.04 -12.68 12.30
N PHE A 236 22.33 -12.51 12.63
CA PHE A 236 23.42 -13.31 12.08
C PHE A 236 23.27 -14.84 12.26
N PRO A 237 22.77 -15.35 13.41
CA PRO A 237 22.54 -16.78 13.58
C PRO A 237 21.51 -17.39 12.62
N HIS A 238 20.65 -16.57 12.02
CA HIS A 238 19.58 -17.02 11.11
C HIS A 238 19.90 -16.77 9.63
N PHE A 239 21.08 -16.21 9.33
CA PHE A 239 21.55 -16.12 7.96
C PHE A 239 22.04 -17.46 7.45
N TYR A 240 21.74 -17.73 6.18
CA TYR A 240 22.15 -18.96 5.53
C TYR A 240 23.65 -18.94 5.19
N PRO A 241 24.48 -19.86 5.71
CA PRO A 241 25.91 -19.85 5.47
C PRO A 241 26.30 -20.12 4.01
N ASP A 242 25.49 -20.88 3.27
CA ASP A 242 25.72 -21.22 1.86
C ASP A 242 25.21 -20.16 0.87
N ALA A 243 24.50 -19.13 1.34
CA ALA A 243 23.97 -18.10 0.46
C ALA A 243 25.04 -17.05 0.09
N ASP A 244 25.12 -16.75 -1.20
CA ASP A 244 25.88 -15.62 -1.75
C ASP A 244 25.10 -14.32 -1.53
N PHE A 245 23.80 -14.36 -1.85
CA PHE A 245 22.87 -13.26 -1.76
C PHE A 245 21.62 -13.73 -1.03
N GLN A 246 21.30 -13.13 0.10
CA GLN A 246 20.05 -13.41 0.81
C GLN A 246 19.25 -12.15 1.09
N ILE A 247 17.95 -12.22 0.85
CA ILE A 247 17.07 -11.07 0.80
C ILE A 247 15.72 -11.40 1.45
N LEU A 248 15.08 -10.39 2.02
CA LEU A 248 13.70 -10.51 2.47
C LEU A 248 12.75 -10.92 1.34
N SER A 249 11.59 -11.43 1.75
CA SER A 249 10.52 -11.72 0.82
C SER A 249 9.17 -11.16 1.26
N ASP A 250 8.52 -10.42 0.36
CA ASP A 250 7.11 -9.99 0.53
C ASP A 250 6.13 -11.17 0.42
N ARG A 251 6.56 -12.28 -0.20
CA ARG A 251 5.78 -13.49 -0.35
C ARG A 251 6.68 -14.72 -0.31
N PHE A 252 6.78 -15.32 0.88
CA PHE A 252 7.54 -16.55 1.10
C PHE A 252 6.69 -17.80 0.82
N ILE A 253 7.09 -18.62 -0.15
CA ILE A 253 6.37 -19.82 -0.63
C ILE A 253 6.90 -21.07 0.10
N GLY A 254 7.34 -20.92 1.35
CA GLY A 254 7.76 -22.02 2.23
C GLY A 254 9.14 -22.62 1.93
N SER A 255 9.90 -22.09 0.97
CA SER A 255 11.27 -22.55 0.68
C SER A 255 12.19 -21.38 0.39
N SER A 256 13.29 -21.29 1.14
CA SER A 256 14.29 -20.23 0.97
C SER A 256 14.96 -20.23 -0.40
N ARG A 257 14.94 -21.36 -1.13
CA ARG A 257 15.60 -21.48 -2.45
C ARG A 257 14.66 -21.20 -3.63
N ASN A 258 13.36 -21.04 -3.37
CA ASN A 258 12.39 -20.89 -4.43
C ASN A 258 12.45 -19.48 -5.02
N LEU A 259 12.96 -19.34 -6.25
CA LEU A 259 13.04 -18.06 -6.96
C LEU A 259 11.66 -17.40 -7.18
N LYS A 260 10.54 -18.13 -7.04
CA LYS A 260 9.19 -17.56 -7.07
C LYS A 260 8.85 -16.69 -5.87
N ASN A 261 9.63 -16.73 -4.78
CA ASN A 261 9.48 -15.79 -3.67
C ASN A 261 9.66 -14.34 -4.14
N SER A 262 8.78 -13.43 -3.77
CA SER A 262 8.88 -12.01 -4.15
C SER A 262 9.98 -11.35 -3.33
N ALA A 263 11.06 -10.89 -3.95
CA ALA A 263 12.17 -10.24 -3.24
C ALA A 263 11.76 -8.85 -2.74
N ASN A 264 12.13 -8.53 -1.49
CA ASN A 264 12.00 -7.20 -0.89
C ASN A 264 13.39 -6.59 -0.67
N ALA A 265 13.67 -5.44 -1.28
CA ALA A 265 15.00 -4.83 -1.27
C ALA A 265 15.35 -4.08 0.03
N GLY A 266 14.40 -3.97 0.97
CA GLY A 266 14.49 -3.24 2.23
C GLY A 266 15.43 -3.87 3.26
N PHE A 267 15.63 -5.18 3.24
CA PHE A 267 16.65 -5.84 4.05
C PHE A 267 17.29 -7.04 3.34
N LYS A 268 18.61 -7.10 3.35
CA LYS A 268 19.39 -8.12 2.65
C LYS A 268 20.78 -8.29 3.24
N TYR A 269 21.29 -9.51 3.27
CA TYR A 269 22.69 -9.80 3.57
C TYR A 269 23.38 -10.34 2.31
N VAL A 270 24.50 -9.74 1.93
CA VAL A 270 25.20 -10.04 0.68
C VAL A 270 26.67 -10.25 0.98
N LYS A 271 27.22 -11.37 0.53
CA LYS A 271 28.64 -11.68 0.64
C LYS A 271 29.37 -11.16 -0.59
N SER A 272 30.52 -10.52 -0.40
CA SER A 272 31.37 -10.12 -1.52
C SER A 272 32.03 -11.35 -2.14
N ASN A 273 31.69 -11.59 -3.40
CA ASN A 273 32.39 -12.54 -4.27
C ASN A 273 32.12 -12.20 -5.73
N LYS A 274 32.79 -12.90 -6.64
CA LYS A 274 32.64 -12.66 -8.09
C LYS A 274 31.18 -12.76 -8.55
N ARG A 275 30.39 -13.70 -8.01
CA ARG A 275 29.01 -13.93 -8.45
C ARG A 275 28.08 -12.81 -7.99
N THR A 276 28.21 -12.33 -6.75
CA THR A 276 27.39 -11.22 -6.25
C THR A 276 27.75 -9.90 -6.92
N ILE A 277 29.03 -9.67 -7.22
CA ILE A 277 29.47 -8.51 -8.00
C ILE A 277 28.83 -8.54 -9.40
N GLU A 278 28.86 -9.68 -10.10
CA GLU A 278 28.21 -9.83 -11.40
C GLU A 278 26.68 -9.67 -11.33
N LEU A 279 26.02 -10.20 -10.28
CA LEU A 279 24.59 -9.97 -10.04
C LEU A 279 24.29 -8.48 -9.93
N TYR A 280 25.04 -7.74 -9.09
CA TYR A 280 24.78 -6.32 -8.85
C TYR A 280 25.03 -5.46 -10.10
N LYS A 281 26.08 -5.77 -10.87
CA LYS A 281 26.34 -5.15 -12.17
C LYS A 281 25.20 -5.39 -13.15
N PHE A 282 24.79 -6.65 -13.29
CA PHE A 282 23.69 -7.01 -14.17
C PHE A 282 22.37 -6.37 -13.73
N TRP A 283 22.13 -6.29 -12.42
CA TRP A 283 20.96 -5.64 -11.85
C TRP A 283 20.94 -4.14 -12.17
N TYR A 284 22.05 -3.43 -11.91
CA TYR A 284 22.18 -2.01 -12.24
C TYR A 284 21.97 -1.74 -13.74
N GLU A 285 22.59 -2.53 -14.62
CA GLU A 285 22.46 -2.37 -16.07
C GLU A 285 21.05 -2.70 -16.58
N SER A 286 20.34 -3.59 -15.90
CA SER A 286 18.98 -3.99 -16.27
C SER A 286 17.96 -2.85 -16.19
N LYS A 287 18.29 -1.74 -15.51
CA LYS A 287 17.46 -0.51 -15.51
C LYS A 287 17.23 0.05 -16.91
N LYS A 288 18.21 -0.11 -17.82
CA LYS A 288 18.10 0.35 -19.22
C LYS A 288 17.02 -0.40 -19.99
N ASN A 289 16.85 -1.68 -19.70
CA ASN A 289 15.86 -2.55 -20.34
C ASN A 289 14.51 -2.53 -19.61
N HIS A 290 14.43 -1.85 -18.46
CA HIS A 290 13.24 -1.77 -17.61
C HIS A 290 13.03 -0.33 -17.13
N PRO A 291 12.88 0.65 -18.06
CA PRO A 291 12.73 2.04 -17.68
C PRO A 291 11.46 2.24 -16.84
N GLY A 292 11.54 3.13 -15.86
CA GLY A 292 10.42 3.44 -14.97
C GLY A 292 10.15 2.42 -13.85
N LEU A 293 10.91 1.32 -13.78
CA LEU A 293 10.84 0.38 -12.66
C LEU A 293 11.90 0.70 -11.61
N ASN A 294 11.57 0.49 -10.34
CA ASN A 294 12.52 0.55 -9.24
C ASN A 294 13.43 -0.70 -9.21
N ASP A 295 14.47 -0.66 -8.37
CA ASP A 295 15.44 -1.76 -8.26
C ASP A 295 14.78 -3.08 -7.82
N GLN A 296 13.85 -3.05 -6.86
CA GLN A 296 13.14 -4.25 -6.38
C GLN A 296 12.34 -4.95 -7.49
N ASP A 297 11.57 -4.20 -8.27
CA ASP A 297 10.76 -4.72 -9.36
C ASP A 297 11.64 -5.31 -10.47
N VAL A 298 12.76 -4.64 -10.77
CA VAL A 298 13.75 -5.18 -11.71
C VAL A 298 14.36 -6.48 -11.17
N LEU A 299 14.72 -6.56 -9.88
CA LEU A 299 15.25 -7.79 -9.28
C LEU A 299 14.28 -8.97 -9.43
N ASN A 300 12.99 -8.71 -9.17
CA ASN A 300 11.94 -9.72 -9.28
C ASN A 300 11.76 -10.22 -10.72
N LYS A 301 12.13 -9.43 -11.73
CA LYS A 301 12.16 -9.87 -13.13
C LYS A 301 13.44 -10.62 -13.47
N ILE A 302 14.60 -10.02 -13.19
CA ILE A 302 15.89 -10.54 -13.66
C ILE A 302 16.36 -11.79 -12.93
N LYS A 303 15.85 -12.09 -11.73
CA LYS A 303 16.21 -13.33 -11.00
C LYS A 303 15.88 -14.62 -11.77
N PHE A 304 15.01 -14.54 -12.78
CA PHE A 304 14.68 -15.65 -13.68
C PHE A 304 15.50 -15.63 -14.99
N ASP A 305 16.34 -14.62 -15.19
CA ASP A 305 17.15 -14.48 -16.40
C ASP A 305 18.19 -15.61 -16.48
N PRO A 306 18.40 -16.23 -17.66
CA PRO A 306 19.41 -17.27 -17.86
C PRO A 306 20.82 -16.86 -17.38
N TYR A 307 21.15 -15.57 -17.46
CA TYR A 307 22.42 -15.03 -16.96
C TYR A 307 22.59 -15.29 -15.46
N ILE A 308 21.53 -15.11 -14.64
CA ILE A 308 21.57 -15.39 -13.19
C ILE A 308 21.84 -16.87 -12.92
N LYS A 309 21.28 -17.76 -13.74
CA LYS A 309 21.58 -19.19 -13.64
C LYS A 309 23.03 -19.49 -14.02
N ASN A 310 23.56 -18.83 -15.06
CA ASN A 310 24.91 -19.05 -15.58
C ASN A 310 26.03 -18.54 -14.65
N ILE A 311 25.81 -17.45 -13.91
CA ILE A 311 26.77 -16.99 -12.89
C ILE A 311 26.85 -17.93 -11.69
N GLY A 312 25.89 -18.85 -11.53
CA GLY A 312 25.87 -19.86 -10.47
C GLY A 312 25.71 -19.27 -9.07
N ILE A 313 25.04 -18.13 -8.95
CA ILE A 313 24.82 -17.46 -7.67
C ILE A 313 23.81 -18.21 -6.80
N THR A 314 24.10 -18.33 -5.51
CA THR A 314 23.16 -18.93 -4.53
C THR A 314 22.29 -17.85 -3.90
N ILE A 315 21.09 -17.69 -4.44
CA ILE A 315 20.06 -16.77 -3.89
C ILE A 315 19.25 -17.52 -2.83
N ARG A 316 19.11 -16.92 -1.65
CA ARG A 316 18.15 -17.37 -0.64
C ARG A 316 17.21 -16.26 -0.18
N PHE A 317 15.97 -16.63 0.08
CA PHE A 317 14.98 -15.75 0.68
C PHE A 317 14.94 -16.02 2.17
N LEU A 318 15.00 -14.96 2.96
CA LEU A 318 14.90 -15.04 4.41
C LEU A 318 13.50 -15.52 4.79
N ASP A 319 13.45 -16.45 5.75
CA ASP A 319 12.18 -17.04 6.20
C ASP A 319 11.39 -16.00 6.99
N THR A 320 10.15 -15.76 6.57
CA THR A 320 9.27 -14.78 7.20
C THR A 320 8.86 -15.17 8.62
N ALA A 321 9.12 -16.41 9.05
CA ALA A 321 9.01 -16.81 10.45
C ALA A 321 9.98 -16.05 11.39
N TYR A 322 11.12 -15.60 10.86
CA TYR A 322 12.18 -14.90 11.61
C TYR A 322 12.41 -13.47 11.11
N PHE A 323 12.14 -13.22 9.83
CA PHE A 323 12.36 -11.96 9.13
C PHE A 323 11.06 -11.54 8.43
N SER A 324 10.12 -11.08 9.25
CA SER A 324 8.73 -10.83 8.87
C SER A 324 8.52 -9.38 8.45
N GLY A 325 7.55 -9.09 7.59
CA GLY A 325 7.06 -7.72 7.45
C GLY A 325 6.26 -7.24 8.69
N PHE A 326 6.09 -5.93 8.90
CA PHE A 326 5.29 -5.38 10.02
C PHE A 326 3.83 -5.88 9.99
N CYS A 327 3.28 -6.12 8.78
CA CYS A 327 1.96 -6.73 8.59
C CYS A 327 1.90 -8.25 8.87
N GLU A 328 3.05 -8.95 8.90
CA GLU A 328 3.12 -10.39 9.12
C GLU A 328 3.42 -10.74 10.61
N THR A 329 4.00 -9.80 11.38
CA THR A 329 4.29 -9.95 12.81
C THR A 329 3.07 -9.93 13.72
N CYS A 330 1.86 -9.64 13.22
CA CYS A 330 0.63 -9.75 14.01
C CYS A 330 0.17 -11.21 14.20
N ALA A 331 0.74 -12.17 13.46
CA ALA A 331 0.38 -13.60 13.55
C ALA A 331 1.43 -14.47 14.27
N LEU A 332 2.65 -13.96 14.46
CA LEU A 332 3.75 -14.67 15.10
C LEU A 332 4.24 -13.79 16.25
N GLY A 333 4.13 -14.27 17.50
CA GLY A 333 4.56 -13.51 18.66
C GLY A 333 5.94 -12.86 18.44
N LEU A 334 6.10 -11.60 18.86
CA LEU A 334 7.32 -10.78 18.75
C LEU A 334 8.57 -11.45 19.36
N GLU A 335 8.43 -12.61 19.99
CA GLU A 335 9.47 -13.48 20.53
C GLU A 335 10.40 -14.08 19.47
N LYS A 336 10.01 -14.14 18.19
CA LYS A 336 10.78 -14.83 17.13
C LYS A 336 11.37 -13.93 16.03
N VAL A 337 11.12 -12.62 16.08
CA VAL A 337 11.42 -11.69 14.98
C VAL A 337 12.78 -11.02 15.17
N TYR A 338 13.63 -11.03 14.14
CA TYR A 338 15.01 -10.51 14.16
C TYR A 338 15.16 -9.17 13.42
N GLY A 339 14.33 -8.94 12.40
CA GLY A 339 14.18 -7.66 11.70
C GLY A 339 12.82 -7.59 11.03
N VAL A 340 12.21 -6.42 11.02
CA VAL A 340 10.86 -6.18 10.46
C VAL A 340 11.00 -5.35 9.18
N ALA A 341 10.27 -5.61 8.09
CA ALA A 341 10.26 -4.73 6.89
C ALA A 341 8.85 -4.24 6.52
N SER A 342 8.70 -3.02 6.01
CA SER A 342 7.44 -2.59 5.39
C SER A 342 7.32 -3.12 3.94
N GLN A 343 6.09 -3.36 3.49
CA GLN A 343 5.76 -3.89 2.16
C GLN A 343 5.56 -2.72 1.19
N ALA A 344 6.41 -2.59 0.17
CA ALA A 344 6.21 -1.67 -0.95
C ALA A 344 5.67 -2.46 -2.17
N GLU A 345 4.41 -2.25 -2.54
CA GLU A 345 3.90 -2.58 -3.87
C GLU A 345 3.81 -1.28 -4.69
N ILE A 346 4.61 -1.16 -5.75
CA ILE A 346 4.46 -0.10 -6.75
C ILE A 346 4.01 -0.74 -8.06
N THR A 347 2.82 -0.40 -8.52
CA THR A 347 2.35 -0.66 -9.88
C THR A 347 3.02 0.29 -10.86
N SER A 348 3.70 -0.27 -11.86
CA SER A 348 4.42 0.41 -12.93
C SER A 348 3.53 1.24 -13.86
N THR A 349 3.81 2.53 -14.03
CA THR A 349 3.53 3.26 -15.29
C THR A 349 4.49 4.45 -15.44
N ILE A 350 5.56 4.34 -16.24
CA ILE A 350 6.29 5.50 -16.80
C ILE A 350 6.69 5.23 -18.24
N LEU A 351 6.26 6.14 -19.12
CA LEU A 351 6.92 6.81 -20.27
C LEU A 351 5.77 7.38 -21.13
N GLU A 352 5.74 8.65 -21.53
CA GLU A 352 6.74 9.36 -22.35
C GLU A 352 6.79 10.89 -22.11
N TRP A 353 8.03 11.40 -22.07
CA TRP A 353 8.65 12.60 -22.67
C TRP A 353 7.98 14.00 -22.69
N THR A 354 8.77 14.96 -22.20
CA THR A 354 8.76 16.42 -22.44
C THR A 354 9.39 16.81 -23.78
N PRO A 355 9.08 18.00 -24.32
CA PRO A 355 10.13 18.87 -24.88
C PRO A 355 10.11 20.31 -24.34
N GLN A 356 11.31 20.89 -24.22
CA GLN A 356 11.60 22.25 -23.76
C GLN A 356 11.67 23.28 -24.92
N MET A 357 11.52 24.56 -24.55
CA MET A 357 12.04 25.80 -25.17
C MET A 357 11.46 26.31 -26.51
N GLN A 358 10.69 27.41 -26.51
CA GLN A 358 11.15 28.81 -26.74
C GLN A 358 9.95 29.81 -26.83
N LEU A 359 10.25 31.09 -26.63
CA LEU A 359 9.39 32.26 -26.43
C LEU A 359 8.37 32.58 -27.55
N GLY A 360 7.27 33.26 -27.19
CA GLY A 360 6.64 34.23 -28.08
C GLY A 360 5.14 34.49 -27.89
N TYR A 361 4.82 35.60 -27.21
CA TYR A 361 3.63 36.44 -27.34
C TYR A 361 2.24 35.93 -26.89
N LEU A 362 1.77 36.56 -25.80
CA LEU A 362 0.45 37.20 -25.62
C LEU A 362 -0.57 36.93 -26.73
N TYR A 363 -1.74 36.38 -26.38
CA TYR A 363 -3.02 37.08 -26.50
C TYR A 363 -4.12 36.32 -25.75
N LEU A 364 -5.03 37.12 -25.21
CA LEU A 364 -6.13 36.81 -24.31
C LEU A 364 -7.09 35.73 -24.87
N ALA A 365 -7.36 34.71 -24.04
CA ALA A 365 -8.66 34.06 -24.02
C ALA A 365 -8.93 33.58 -22.59
N SER A 366 -9.88 34.25 -21.95
CA SER A 366 -10.51 33.88 -20.69
C SER A 366 -11.00 32.43 -20.74
N PHE A 367 -10.22 31.53 -20.15
CA PHE A 367 -10.72 30.24 -19.71
C PHE A 367 -11.23 30.37 -18.27
N PRO A 368 -12.44 29.89 -17.95
CA PRO A 368 -12.87 29.79 -16.57
C PRO A 368 -11.85 28.93 -15.85
N THR A 369 -11.29 29.46 -14.77
CA THR A 369 -10.48 28.71 -13.83
C THR A 369 -11.29 27.50 -13.39
N VAL A 370 -10.86 26.31 -13.81
CA VAL A 370 -11.27 25.07 -13.15
C VAL A 370 -10.84 25.26 -11.70
N SER A 371 -11.82 25.55 -10.84
CA SER A 371 -11.60 25.61 -9.41
C SER A 371 -11.00 24.26 -9.02
N SER A 372 -9.73 24.26 -8.60
CA SER A 372 -9.23 23.21 -7.74
C SER A 372 -10.24 23.11 -6.60
N ALA A 373 -10.90 21.97 -6.44
CA ALA A 373 -11.83 21.77 -5.33
C ALA A 373 -11.08 22.16 -4.04
N GLY A 374 -11.54 23.23 -3.41
CA GLY A 374 -11.01 23.65 -2.12
C GLY A 374 -11.25 22.54 -1.09
N PRO A 375 -10.59 22.60 0.08
CA PRO A 375 -10.93 21.71 1.19
C PRO A 375 -12.45 21.74 1.44
N SER A 376 -13.07 20.55 1.49
CA SER A 376 -14.51 20.36 1.70
C SER A 376 -15.02 21.18 2.88
N ASN A 377 -16.18 21.80 2.73
CA ASN A 377 -16.81 22.60 3.79
C ASN A 377 -18.18 22.00 4.11
N PHE A 378 -18.42 21.65 5.39
CA PHE A 378 -19.69 21.07 5.83
C PHE A 378 -20.90 21.96 5.52
N TYR A 379 -20.72 23.29 5.47
CA TYR A 379 -21.80 24.20 5.06
C TYR A 379 -22.22 24.02 3.61
N ASP A 380 -21.33 23.57 2.73
CA ASP A 380 -21.62 23.35 1.31
C ASP A 380 -22.18 21.96 1.06
N ASP A 381 -21.67 20.96 1.79
CA ASP A 381 -21.94 19.55 1.52
C ASP A 381 -23.15 18.98 2.27
N PHE A 382 -23.47 19.52 3.46
CA PHE A 382 -24.47 18.94 4.36
C PHE A 382 -25.48 19.97 4.88
N GLU A 383 -26.62 19.46 5.33
CA GLU A 383 -27.64 20.19 6.06
C GLU A 383 -28.04 19.43 7.33
N ILE A 384 -28.27 20.17 8.41
CA ILE A 384 -28.74 19.59 9.68
C ILE A 384 -30.20 19.19 9.50
N THR A 385 -30.52 17.93 9.77
CA THR A 385 -31.87 17.39 9.55
C THR A 385 -32.75 17.52 10.78
N TRP A 386 -32.21 17.23 11.96
CA TRP A 386 -32.94 17.29 13.23
C TRP A 386 -32.00 17.43 14.43
N GLY A 387 -32.57 17.88 15.56
CA GLY A 387 -31.89 18.00 16.85
C GLY A 387 -31.06 19.27 17.00
N HIS A 388 -31.27 20.01 18.09
CA HIS A 388 -30.51 21.23 18.41
C HIS A 388 -29.04 20.97 18.78
N GLY A 389 -28.67 19.69 18.93
CA GLY A 389 -27.32 19.23 19.26
C GLY A 389 -26.32 19.23 18.09
N ALA A 390 -26.79 19.32 16.83
CA ALA A 390 -25.92 19.36 15.66
C ALA A 390 -25.34 20.76 15.45
N LYS A 391 -24.02 20.87 15.27
CA LYS A 391 -23.35 22.16 15.03
C LYS A 391 -22.21 22.02 14.04
N ILE A 392 -22.15 22.93 13.08
CA ILE A 392 -21.00 23.13 12.19
C ILE A 392 -20.18 24.30 12.76
N HIS A 393 -18.88 24.11 12.92
CA HIS A 393 -17.96 25.12 13.47
C HIS A 393 -16.60 25.05 12.77
N ASP A 394 -15.62 25.81 13.27
CA ASP A 394 -14.29 25.95 12.68
C ASP A 394 -14.32 26.31 11.20
N ASN A 395 -15.17 27.30 10.87
CA ASN A 395 -15.44 27.75 9.50
C ASN A 395 -15.89 26.63 8.56
N GLY A 396 -16.61 25.64 9.10
CA GLY A 396 -17.16 24.54 8.32
C GLY A 396 -16.23 23.34 8.15
N LYS A 397 -15.15 23.27 8.95
CA LYS A 397 -14.20 22.15 8.94
C LYS A 397 -14.59 21.01 9.88
N VAL A 398 -15.41 21.29 10.89
CA VAL A 398 -15.85 20.31 11.88
C VAL A 398 -17.36 20.39 12.04
N LEU A 399 -17.99 19.22 12.08
CA LEU A 399 -19.39 19.04 12.45
C LEU A 399 -19.45 18.16 13.70
N THR A 400 -20.22 18.56 14.71
CA THR A 400 -20.48 17.73 15.90
C THR A 400 -21.96 17.39 16.01
N LEU A 401 -22.24 16.16 16.44
CA LEU A 401 -23.55 15.72 16.88
C LEU A 401 -23.54 15.49 18.39
N ASN A 402 -24.53 16.04 19.08
CA ASN A 402 -24.74 15.85 20.51
C ASN A 402 -26.00 15.05 20.78
N LEU A 403 -25.96 14.27 21.85
CA LEU A 403 -27.09 13.55 22.43
C LEU A 403 -27.16 13.83 23.92
N ASP A 404 -28.32 14.29 24.37
CA ASP A 404 -28.68 14.45 25.77
C ASP A 404 -30.16 14.09 26.00
N LYS A 405 -30.70 14.38 27.18
CA LYS A 405 -32.08 14.04 27.54
C LYS A 405 -33.15 14.71 26.66
N SER A 406 -32.81 15.79 25.95
CA SER A 406 -33.72 16.47 25.03
C SER A 406 -33.86 15.74 23.69
N GLY A 407 -32.88 14.89 23.35
CA GLY A 407 -32.86 14.13 22.11
C GLY A 407 -31.46 14.06 21.51
N GLY A 408 -31.37 13.30 20.42
CA GLY A 408 -30.17 13.24 19.60
C GLY A 408 -30.09 14.35 18.57
N SER A 409 -29.26 14.14 17.56
CA SER A 409 -29.16 15.02 16.40
C SER A 409 -28.66 14.30 15.17
N GLY A 410 -28.87 14.89 13.99
CA GLY A 410 -28.42 14.32 12.72
C GLY A 410 -28.27 15.33 11.59
N PHE A 411 -27.58 14.89 10.54
CA PHE A 411 -27.38 15.65 9.31
C PHE A 411 -27.51 14.74 8.09
N GLN A 412 -27.69 15.35 6.92
CA GLN A 412 -27.70 14.65 5.63
C GLN A 412 -26.95 15.44 4.56
N SER A 413 -26.46 14.75 3.53
CA SER A 413 -25.86 15.41 2.37
C SER A 413 -26.91 16.14 1.55
N LYS A 414 -26.55 17.31 1.02
CA LYS A 414 -27.43 18.05 0.10
C LYS A 414 -27.58 17.35 -1.25
N LYS A 415 -26.53 16.63 -1.65
CA LYS A 415 -26.45 15.88 -2.91
C LYS A 415 -26.85 14.43 -2.71
N GLU A 416 -27.41 13.84 -3.76
CA GLU A 416 -27.61 12.40 -3.92
C GLU A 416 -26.47 11.83 -4.76
N TYR A 417 -26.09 10.59 -4.47
CA TYR A 417 -24.99 9.90 -5.14
C TYR A 417 -25.47 8.55 -5.65
N LEU A 418 -24.99 8.14 -6.83
CA LEU A 418 -25.18 6.80 -7.37
C LEU A 418 -23.82 6.25 -7.76
N PHE A 419 -23.21 5.51 -6.82
CA PHE A 419 -21.80 5.09 -6.82
C PHE A 419 -20.79 6.20 -6.46
N GLY A 420 -19.72 5.81 -5.78
CA GLY A 420 -18.62 6.69 -5.38
C GLY A 420 -17.63 6.02 -4.42
N LYS A 421 -16.51 6.70 -4.17
CA LYS A 421 -15.71 6.53 -2.95
C LYS A 421 -15.98 7.72 -2.04
N ILE A 422 -16.53 7.43 -0.86
CA ILE A 422 -16.97 8.42 0.11
C ILE A 422 -16.20 8.18 1.39
N ASP A 423 -15.42 9.18 1.81
CA ASP A 423 -14.59 9.14 3.01
C ASP A 423 -15.11 10.18 4.03
N MET A 424 -15.19 9.79 5.29
CA MET A 424 -15.50 10.69 6.42
C MET A 424 -14.55 10.39 7.58
N ARG A 425 -13.93 11.42 8.16
CA ARG A 425 -13.22 11.24 9.43
C ARG A 425 -14.17 11.40 10.59
N ILE A 426 -14.25 10.39 11.46
CA ILE A 426 -15.17 10.36 12.60
C ILE A 426 -14.36 10.12 13.86
N LYS A 427 -14.65 10.90 14.91
CA LYS A 427 -14.19 10.67 16.29
C LYS A 427 -15.40 10.43 17.18
N LEU A 428 -15.40 9.29 17.86
CA LEU A 428 -16.56 8.82 18.63
C LEU A 428 -16.61 9.40 20.05
N VAL A 429 -17.74 9.15 20.72
CA VAL A 429 -18.01 9.61 22.08
C VAL A 429 -16.99 9.00 23.08
N PRO A 430 -16.20 9.81 23.78
CA PRO A 430 -15.22 9.29 24.74
C PRO A 430 -15.87 8.84 26.05
N GLY A 431 -15.14 8.04 26.83
CA GLY A 431 -15.55 7.69 28.19
C GLY A 431 -16.71 6.70 28.23
N TYR A 432 -17.76 7.02 28.99
CA TYR A 432 -18.96 6.19 29.08
C TYR A 432 -19.90 6.56 27.94
N SER A 433 -20.14 5.63 27.02
CA SER A 433 -21.01 5.84 25.85
C SER A 433 -22.03 4.74 25.66
N ALA A 434 -22.23 3.87 26.66
CA ALA A 434 -23.21 2.79 26.59
C ALA A 434 -24.62 3.32 26.24
N GLY A 435 -25.37 2.55 25.46
CA GLY A 435 -26.69 2.92 24.94
C GLY A 435 -26.66 3.88 23.73
N THR A 436 -25.53 4.51 23.42
CA THR A 436 -25.44 5.42 22.26
C THR A 436 -25.13 4.68 20.96
N VAL A 437 -25.71 5.16 19.86
CA VAL A 437 -25.34 4.76 18.49
C VAL A 437 -24.98 5.99 17.70
N THR A 438 -23.73 6.01 17.20
CA THR A 438 -23.30 6.96 16.16
C THR A 438 -23.47 6.27 14.83
N ALA A 439 -24.39 6.71 13.97
CA ALA A 439 -24.61 6.13 12.65
C ALA A 439 -23.99 7.02 11.56
N TYR A 440 -23.42 6.40 10.53
CA TYR A 440 -22.96 7.04 9.31
C TYR A 440 -23.29 6.11 8.13
N TYR A 441 -24.22 6.52 7.28
CA TYR A 441 -24.83 5.60 6.34
C TYR A 441 -25.28 6.29 5.06
N LEU A 442 -25.48 5.50 4.01
CA LEU A 442 -26.17 5.95 2.80
C LEU A 442 -27.55 5.33 2.76
N SER A 443 -28.58 6.11 2.40
CA SER A 443 -29.93 5.57 2.19
C SER A 443 -30.62 6.22 1.01
N SER A 444 -31.36 5.41 0.23
CA SER A 444 -32.33 5.91 -0.73
C SER A 444 -33.67 6.21 -0.03
N LYS A 445 -34.64 6.72 -0.78
CA LYS A 445 -36.00 7.00 -0.29
C LYS A 445 -36.97 5.92 -0.77
N GLY A 446 -38.06 5.72 -0.02
CA GLY A 446 -39.18 4.86 -0.42
C GLY A 446 -39.27 3.56 0.39
N ALA A 447 -40.30 2.76 0.10
CA ALA A 447 -40.60 1.55 0.87
C ALA A 447 -39.61 0.39 0.61
N ASN A 448 -38.95 0.39 -0.55
CA ASN A 448 -37.96 -0.62 -0.95
C ASN A 448 -36.57 0.03 -1.03
N TRP A 449 -36.19 0.77 0.01
CA TRP A 449 -34.96 1.55 -0.01
C TRP A 449 -33.71 0.65 -0.08
N ASP A 450 -32.63 1.20 -0.62
CA ASP A 450 -31.30 0.65 -0.50
C ASP A 450 -30.56 1.42 0.60
N GLU A 451 -29.71 0.75 1.39
CA GLU A 451 -28.95 1.39 2.48
C GLU A 451 -27.61 0.67 2.75
N ILE A 452 -26.60 1.43 3.17
CA ILE A 452 -25.24 0.98 3.45
C ILE A 452 -24.75 1.62 4.75
N ASP A 453 -24.51 0.81 5.78
CA ASP A 453 -24.39 1.31 7.15
C ASP A 453 -23.00 1.15 7.76
N PHE A 454 -22.55 2.19 8.45
CA PHE A 454 -21.71 2.08 9.63
C PHE A 454 -22.51 2.52 10.86
N GLU A 455 -22.56 1.68 11.89
CA GLU A 455 -23.12 2.06 13.20
C GLU A 455 -22.10 1.73 14.29
N PHE A 456 -21.72 2.75 15.06
CA PHE A 456 -20.78 2.60 16.16
C PHE A 456 -21.55 2.51 17.47
N LEU A 457 -21.52 1.32 18.07
CA LEU A 457 -22.20 1.05 19.32
C LEU A 457 -21.29 1.41 20.49
N GLY A 458 -21.73 2.37 21.30
CA GLY A 458 -21.01 2.79 22.49
C GLY A 458 -20.97 1.72 23.57
N ASN A 459 -20.06 1.90 24.52
CA ASN A 459 -19.81 0.94 25.57
C ASN A 459 -19.48 1.63 26.90
N VAL A 460 -19.33 0.86 27.97
CA VAL A 460 -18.82 1.37 29.24
C VAL A 460 -17.35 1.75 29.12
N THR A 461 -16.89 2.67 29.96
CA THR A 461 -15.50 3.14 29.93
C THR A 461 -14.50 1.99 30.07
N GLY A 462 -13.53 1.93 29.16
CA GLY A 462 -12.48 0.90 29.13
C GLY A 462 -12.83 -0.34 28.33
N GLU A 463 -14.09 -0.52 27.92
CA GLU A 463 -14.50 -1.60 27.02
C GLU A 463 -14.52 -1.11 25.56
N PRO A 464 -14.26 -2.01 24.58
CA PRO A 464 -14.15 -1.61 23.18
C PRO A 464 -15.49 -1.19 22.58
N TYR A 465 -15.45 -0.23 21.66
CA TYR A 465 -16.54 0.05 20.73
C TYR A 465 -16.80 -1.16 19.81
N THR A 466 -18.06 -1.35 19.43
CA THR A 466 -18.42 -2.30 18.36
C THR A 466 -18.86 -1.55 17.12
N LEU A 467 -18.17 -1.77 16.00
CA LEU A 467 -18.55 -1.25 14.69
C LEU A 467 -19.44 -2.27 13.98
N HIS A 468 -20.67 -1.86 13.69
CA HIS A 468 -21.65 -2.60 12.91
C HIS A 468 -21.61 -2.13 11.45
N THR A 469 -21.68 -3.08 10.53
CA THR A 469 -21.95 -2.81 9.12
C THR A 469 -23.18 -3.56 8.68
N ASN A 470 -24.00 -2.95 7.83
CA ASN A 470 -25.17 -3.59 7.24
C ASN A 470 -25.38 -3.12 5.80
N VAL A 471 -26.14 -3.90 5.04
CA VAL A 471 -26.50 -3.58 3.65
C VAL A 471 -27.95 -3.97 3.41
N PHE A 472 -28.79 -2.98 3.14
CA PHE A 472 -30.15 -3.17 2.67
C PHE A 472 -30.18 -3.04 1.14
N SER A 473 -30.89 -3.95 0.49
CA SER A 473 -31.26 -3.75 -0.91
C SER A 473 -32.70 -4.12 -1.17
N GLN A 474 -33.43 -3.21 -1.80
CA GLN A 474 -34.87 -3.30 -2.04
C GLN A 474 -35.66 -3.59 -0.75
N GLY A 475 -35.29 -2.92 0.35
CA GLY A 475 -35.88 -3.11 1.68
C GLY A 475 -35.43 -4.39 2.42
N ASN A 476 -34.63 -5.25 1.79
CA ASN A 476 -34.13 -6.47 2.43
C ASN A 476 -32.78 -6.20 3.10
N GLY A 477 -32.75 -6.21 4.43
CA GLY A 477 -31.54 -6.09 5.26
C GLY A 477 -31.08 -7.42 5.84
N ASP A 478 -30.91 -7.46 7.16
CA ASP A 478 -30.48 -8.62 7.96
C ASP A 478 -29.06 -9.15 7.62
N ARG A 479 -28.15 -8.24 7.22
CA ARG A 479 -26.78 -8.58 6.80
C ARG A 479 -25.73 -7.97 7.72
N GLU A 480 -25.94 -8.02 9.03
CA GLU A 480 -25.05 -7.37 9.98
C GLU A 480 -23.72 -8.12 10.10
N ARG A 481 -22.62 -7.37 10.11
CA ARG A 481 -21.31 -7.83 10.57
C ARG A 481 -20.76 -6.85 11.58
N GLN A 482 -20.22 -7.36 12.67
CA GLN A 482 -19.75 -6.56 13.80
C GLN A 482 -18.26 -6.76 14.04
N PHE A 483 -17.54 -5.70 14.38
CA PHE A 483 -16.10 -5.71 14.58
C PHE A 483 -15.69 -4.90 15.82
N HIS A 484 -14.65 -5.33 16.52
CA HIS A 484 -13.89 -4.46 17.42
C HIS A 484 -12.74 -3.81 16.63
N LEU A 485 -12.52 -2.51 16.81
CA LEU A 485 -11.45 -1.80 16.12
C LEU A 485 -10.09 -2.10 16.77
N TRP A 486 -9.01 -2.06 15.99
CA TRP A 486 -7.63 -2.24 16.46
C TRP A 486 -7.00 -0.95 17.02
N PHE A 487 -7.82 0.07 17.23
CA PHE A 487 -7.49 1.38 17.79
C PHE A 487 -8.67 1.87 18.64
N ASP A 488 -8.43 2.88 19.48
CA ASP A 488 -9.49 3.56 20.23
C ASP A 488 -10.11 4.66 19.35
N PRO A 489 -11.36 4.49 18.87
CA PRO A 489 -11.99 5.44 17.96
C PRO A 489 -12.45 6.75 18.65
N THR A 490 -12.21 6.89 19.95
CA THR A 490 -12.60 8.08 20.74
C THR A 490 -11.45 9.07 20.94
N THR A 491 -10.20 8.61 20.80
CA THR A 491 -9.01 9.43 21.08
C THR A 491 -8.62 10.34 19.92
N ASP A 492 -8.83 9.89 18.67
CA ASP A 492 -8.53 10.67 17.47
C ASP A 492 -9.55 10.39 16.35
N PHE A 493 -9.51 11.20 15.30
CA PHE A 493 -10.30 11.06 14.09
C PHE A 493 -9.76 9.95 13.19
N HIS A 494 -10.58 8.93 12.96
CA HIS A 494 -10.28 7.83 12.03
C HIS A 494 -11.12 7.94 10.76
N THR A 495 -10.58 7.49 9.62
CA THR A 495 -11.27 7.58 8.33
C THR A 495 -12.12 6.34 8.10
N TYR A 496 -13.42 6.54 7.91
CA TYR A 496 -14.36 5.49 7.53
C TYR A 496 -14.82 5.73 6.10
N SER A 497 -14.61 4.74 5.24
CA SER A 497 -14.87 4.86 3.82
C SER A 497 -15.85 3.83 3.31
N ILE A 498 -16.73 4.27 2.41
CA ILE A 498 -17.60 3.43 1.61
C ILE A 498 -17.17 3.58 0.15
N LEU A 499 -16.65 2.50 -0.43
CA LEU A 499 -16.46 2.40 -1.88
C LEU A 499 -17.62 1.61 -2.44
N TRP A 500 -18.47 2.28 -3.21
CA TRP A 500 -19.67 1.71 -3.80
C TRP A 500 -19.61 1.87 -5.32
N ASN A 501 -19.60 0.75 -6.04
CA ASN A 501 -19.62 0.73 -7.50
C ASN A 501 -20.61 -0.34 -8.00
N PRO A 502 -20.90 -0.43 -9.32
CA PRO A 502 -21.89 -1.36 -9.84
C PRO A 502 -21.64 -2.85 -9.53
N LYS A 503 -20.41 -3.21 -9.16
CA LYS A 503 -20.00 -4.59 -8.89
C LYS A 503 -19.88 -4.93 -7.41
N ARG A 504 -19.69 -3.95 -6.52
CA ARG A 504 -19.43 -4.20 -5.09
C ARG A 504 -19.55 -2.96 -4.21
N ILE A 505 -19.72 -3.22 -2.93
CA ILE A 505 -19.56 -2.28 -1.82
C ILE A 505 -18.37 -2.76 -0.98
N ILE A 506 -17.47 -1.86 -0.61
CA ILE A 506 -16.35 -2.16 0.28
C ILE A 506 -16.32 -1.12 1.40
N PHE A 507 -16.29 -1.62 2.63
CA PHE A 507 -16.17 -0.84 3.86
C PHE A 507 -14.71 -0.79 4.29
N TYR A 508 -14.22 0.40 4.65
CA TYR A 508 -12.87 0.59 5.18
C TYR A 508 -12.88 1.32 6.52
N ALA A 509 -11.89 0.99 7.36
CA ALA A 509 -11.43 1.80 8.49
C ALA A 509 -9.92 2.05 8.31
N ASP A 510 -9.50 3.32 8.21
CA ASP A 510 -8.11 3.75 7.93
C ASP A 510 -7.44 2.97 6.78
N ASP A 511 -8.07 2.95 5.61
CA ASP A 511 -7.64 2.21 4.40
C ASP A 511 -7.57 0.68 4.53
N VAL A 512 -7.93 0.11 5.69
CA VAL A 512 -8.05 -1.34 5.88
C VAL A 512 -9.47 -1.78 5.51
N PRO A 513 -9.66 -2.62 4.48
CA PRO A 513 -10.97 -3.15 4.15
C PRO A 513 -11.42 -4.10 5.26
N ILE A 514 -12.62 -3.88 5.79
CA ILE A 514 -13.21 -4.70 6.84
C ILE A 514 -14.32 -5.62 6.32
N ARG A 515 -14.93 -5.27 5.17
CA ARG A 515 -16.00 -6.02 4.54
C ARG A 515 -16.11 -5.70 3.05
N GLU A 516 -16.37 -6.73 2.24
CA GLU A 516 -16.76 -6.62 0.83
C GLU A 516 -18.17 -7.25 0.67
N PHE A 517 -19.07 -6.56 -0.02
CA PHE A 517 -20.38 -7.07 -0.42
C PHE A 517 -20.49 -6.98 -1.95
N LYS A 518 -20.56 -8.13 -2.62
CA LYS A 518 -20.52 -8.20 -4.09
C LYS A 518 -21.91 -8.09 -4.70
N ASN A 519 -21.98 -7.54 -5.91
CA ASN A 519 -23.18 -7.64 -6.73
C ASN A 519 -23.32 -9.09 -7.23
N LEU A 520 -24.33 -9.78 -6.71
CA LEU A 520 -24.66 -11.17 -7.02
C LEU A 520 -26.08 -11.28 -7.63
N GLU A 521 -26.55 -10.25 -8.34
CA GLU A 521 -27.87 -10.26 -8.98
C GLU A 521 -28.06 -11.43 -9.96
N TYR A 522 -26.98 -11.98 -10.53
CA TYR A 522 -27.04 -13.15 -11.41
C TYR A 522 -27.53 -14.43 -10.72
N ILE A 523 -27.52 -14.49 -9.39
CA ILE A 523 -28.14 -15.56 -8.57
C ILE A 523 -29.35 -15.05 -7.78
N GLY A 524 -29.90 -13.89 -8.13
CA GLY A 524 -31.12 -13.34 -7.53
C GLY A 524 -30.94 -12.56 -6.24
N ILE A 525 -29.70 -12.25 -5.83
CA ILE A 525 -29.45 -11.39 -4.65
C ILE A 525 -29.47 -9.91 -5.08
N PRO A 526 -30.40 -9.08 -4.55
CA PRO A 526 -30.50 -7.68 -4.92
C PRO A 526 -29.26 -6.90 -4.47
N PHE A 527 -28.90 -5.88 -5.24
CA PHE A 527 -27.74 -5.03 -4.97
C PHE A 527 -28.11 -3.54 -5.17
N PRO A 528 -27.63 -2.62 -4.30
CA PRO A 528 -27.83 -1.19 -4.45
C PRO A 528 -27.18 -0.64 -5.74
N LYS A 529 -27.88 -0.64 -6.88
CA LYS A 529 -27.33 -0.10 -8.14
C LYS A 529 -28.22 0.88 -8.87
N ASN A 530 -29.50 0.97 -8.51
CA ASN A 530 -30.50 1.73 -9.26
C ASN A 530 -31.04 2.93 -8.50
N GLN A 531 -30.86 2.98 -7.17
CA GLN A 531 -31.42 4.02 -6.33
C GLN A 531 -30.31 4.96 -5.86
N PRO A 532 -30.34 6.24 -6.25
CA PRO A 532 -29.45 7.25 -5.68
C PRO A 532 -29.69 7.39 -4.18
N MET A 533 -28.60 7.55 -3.43
CA MET A 533 -28.62 7.64 -1.97
C MET A 533 -28.05 8.96 -1.49
N ARG A 534 -28.61 9.50 -0.42
CA ARG A 534 -27.95 10.55 0.37
C ARG A 534 -27.11 9.91 1.45
N ILE A 535 -26.11 10.66 1.90
CA ILE A 535 -25.34 10.34 3.09
C ILE A 535 -26.09 10.91 4.28
N TYR A 536 -26.18 10.15 5.35
CA TYR A 536 -26.78 10.53 6.62
C TYR A 536 -25.82 10.24 7.75
N SER A 537 -25.98 10.98 8.84
CA SER A 537 -25.39 10.63 10.10
C SER A 537 -26.27 11.08 11.25
N SER A 538 -26.28 10.30 12.32
CA SER A 538 -27.07 10.59 13.52
C SER A 538 -26.35 10.09 14.77
N LEU A 539 -26.65 10.73 15.89
CA LEU A 539 -26.30 10.25 17.22
C LEU A 539 -27.57 10.13 18.05
N TRP A 540 -27.90 8.92 18.50
CA TRP A 540 -29.18 8.64 19.15
C TRP A 540 -29.07 7.56 20.24
N ASN A 541 -30.10 7.47 21.09
CA ASN A 541 -30.20 6.46 22.15
C ASN A 541 -30.84 5.17 21.62
N ALA A 542 -30.10 4.07 21.68
CA ALA A 542 -30.49 2.73 21.26
C ALA A 542 -30.39 1.71 22.42
N ASP A 543 -30.73 2.15 23.64
CA ASP A 543 -30.72 1.38 24.89
C ASP A 543 -31.30 -0.03 24.83
N SER A 544 -32.28 -0.26 23.95
CA SER A 544 -32.91 -1.57 23.83
C SER A 544 -31.99 -2.64 23.26
N TRP A 545 -30.90 -2.27 22.55
CA TRP A 545 -30.06 -3.25 21.87
C TRP A 545 -28.56 -2.91 21.76
N ALA A 546 -28.16 -1.63 21.80
CA ALA A 546 -26.80 -1.23 21.40
C ALA A 546 -25.70 -1.85 22.26
N THR A 547 -25.70 -1.63 23.57
CA THR A 547 -24.58 -2.09 24.40
C THR A 547 -24.87 -3.46 25.01
N GLN A 548 -24.11 -4.46 24.59
CA GLN A 548 -24.22 -5.85 25.06
C GLN A 548 -25.65 -6.40 24.88
N GLY A 549 -26.23 -6.20 23.70
CA GLY A 549 -27.60 -6.62 23.40
C GLY A 549 -28.65 -5.86 24.21
N GLY A 550 -28.36 -4.62 24.61
CA GLY A 550 -29.23 -3.77 25.42
C GLY A 550 -29.18 -4.06 26.92
N ARG A 551 -28.25 -4.90 27.40
CA ARG A 551 -28.10 -5.18 28.84
C ARG A 551 -27.65 -3.95 29.61
N ILE A 552 -26.75 -3.15 29.03
CA ILE A 552 -26.23 -1.93 29.64
C ILE A 552 -26.93 -0.74 29.00
N LYS A 553 -27.44 0.16 29.84
CA LYS A 553 -28.21 1.33 29.43
C LYS A 553 -27.34 2.59 29.44
N ILE A 554 -27.82 3.60 28.73
CA ILE A 554 -27.31 4.96 28.77
C ILE A 554 -27.44 5.50 30.18
N ASP A 555 -26.40 6.19 30.62
CA ASP A 555 -26.42 6.92 31.88
C ASP A 555 -26.26 8.40 31.56
N TRP A 556 -27.39 9.10 31.59
CA TRP A 556 -27.48 10.52 31.24
C TRP A 556 -26.65 11.45 32.12
N LYS A 557 -26.05 10.96 33.22
CA LYS A 557 -25.09 11.76 33.99
C LYS A 557 -23.80 12.07 33.21
N TYR A 558 -23.51 11.28 32.17
CA TYR A 558 -22.38 11.48 31.26
C TYR A 558 -22.73 12.31 30.02
N ALA A 559 -23.98 12.76 29.89
CA ALA A 559 -24.37 13.66 28.81
C ALA A 559 -23.73 15.06 28.97
N PRO A 560 -23.47 15.80 27.88
CA PRO A 560 -23.77 15.43 26.50
C PRO A 560 -22.79 14.39 25.93
N PHE A 561 -23.31 13.44 25.18
CA PHE A 561 -22.51 12.53 24.36
C PHE A 561 -22.23 13.21 23.02
N THR A 562 -20.97 13.32 22.63
CA THR A 562 -20.57 14.08 21.44
C THR A 562 -19.76 13.22 20.47
N ALA A 563 -20.24 13.10 19.23
CA ALA A 563 -19.47 12.57 18.10
C ALA A 563 -19.05 13.71 17.17
N SER A 564 -17.84 13.63 16.63
CA SER A 564 -17.27 14.68 15.77
C SER A 564 -16.93 14.15 14.38
N TYR A 565 -17.08 15.00 13.36
CA TYR A 565 -16.89 14.69 11.95
C TYR A 565 -15.97 15.72 11.31
N SER A 566 -15.04 15.28 10.46
CA SER A 566 -14.11 16.15 9.72
C SER A 566 -13.75 15.58 8.35
N ASN A 567 -13.17 16.42 7.50
CA ASN A 567 -12.52 16.05 6.24
C ASN A 567 -13.37 15.12 5.35
N PHE A 568 -14.63 15.51 5.11
CA PHE A 568 -15.49 14.79 4.18
C PHE A 568 -14.94 14.86 2.76
N THR A 569 -14.84 13.72 2.07
CA THR A 569 -14.56 13.72 0.63
C THR A 569 -15.44 12.72 -0.10
N ALA A 570 -15.91 13.11 -1.29
CA ALA A 570 -16.71 12.25 -2.14
C ALA A 570 -16.24 12.37 -3.59
N ASP A 571 -15.48 11.36 -4.06
CA ASP A 571 -15.28 11.13 -5.48
C ASP A 571 -16.39 10.20 -5.97
N ALA A 572 -17.49 10.79 -6.42
CA ALA A 572 -18.74 10.10 -6.66
C ALA A 572 -19.45 10.57 -7.93
N CYS A 573 -20.45 9.82 -8.36
CA CYS A 573 -21.40 10.28 -9.37
C CYS A 573 -22.56 10.98 -8.67
N ILE A 574 -22.67 12.30 -8.85
CA ILE A 574 -23.78 13.08 -8.30
C ILE A 574 -25.01 12.79 -9.15
N TRP A 575 -26.11 12.44 -8.49
CA TRP A 575 -27.40 12.27 -9.14
C TRP A 575 -28.23 13.55 -8.96
N ALA A 576 -28.61 14.17 -10.07
CA ALA A 576 -29.41 15.40 -10.05
C ALA A 576 -30.31 15.43 -11.29
N PHE A 577 -31.55 15.90 -11.10
CA PHE A 577 -32.53 16.07 -12.19
C PHE A 577 -32.75 14.82 -13.05
N GLY A 578 -32.71 13.64 -12.43
CA GLY A 578 -32.90 12.35 -13.11
C GLY A 578 -31.71 11.86 -13.94
N ALA A 579 -30.55 12.52 -13.82
CA ALA A 579 -29.34 12.16 -14.54
C ALA A 579 -28.14 11.99 -13.60
N SER A 580 -27.22 11.12 -13.99
CA SER A 580 -25.93 10.94 -13.32
C SER A 580 -24.91 11.93 -13.87
N SER A 581 -24.09 12.50 -12.99
CA SER A 581 -22.92 13.28 -13.38
C SER A 581 -21.77 12.43 -13.95
N CYS A 582 -21.95 11.11 -13.99
CA CYS A 582 -21.05 10.17 -14.67
C CYS A 582 -21.66 9.80 -16.03
N ASP A 583 -20.86 9.87 -17.09
CA ASP A 583 -21.30 9.51 -18.44
C ASP A 583 -21.79 8.04 -18.50
N THR A 584 -23.09 7.86 -18.72
CA THR A 584 -23.74 6.54 -18.82
C THR A 584 -23.70 5.94 -20.23
N ASN A 585 -23.24 6.70 -21.25
CA ASN A 585 -23.32 6.30 -22.65
C ASN A 585 -22.11 5.56 -23.22
N SER A 586 -21.19 5.05 -22.38
CA SER A 586 -20.24 4.08 -22.92
C SER A 586 -19.73 3.08 -21.88
N PRO A 587 -19.97 1.78 -22.10
CA PRO A 587 -19.20 0.73 -21.43
C PRO A 587 -17.69 0.81 -21.77
N TYR A 588 -17.33 1.57 -22.82
CA TYR A 588 -15.98 1.83 -23.32
C TYR A 588 -15.85 3.29 -23.83
N SER A 589 -15.92 4.29 -22.94
CA SER A 589 -15.70 5.69 -23.36
C SER A 589 -14.21 5.88 -23.63
N ASN A 590 -13.84 5.89 -24.91
CA ASN A 590 -12.61 6.52 -25.40
C ASN A 590 -12.80 8.03 -25.33
N SER A 591 -12.54 8.59 -24.15
CA SER A 591 -12.25 10.01 -23.95
C SER A 591 -11.29 10.06 -22.78
N ASN A 592 -10.18 10.78 -22.95
CA ASN A 592 -9.03 11.01 -22.06
C ASN A 592 -9.32 11.28 -20.56
N SER A 593 -10.03 10.40 -19.86
CA SER A 593 -10.42 10.58 -18.48
C SER A 593 -9.79 9.51 -17.60
N LYS A 594 -8.55 9.77 -17.19
CA LYS A 594 -7.82 9.07 -16.10
C LYS A 594 -8.54 9.15 -14.73
N THR A 595 -9.82 9.52 -14.65
CA THR A 595 -10.34 10.29 -13.50
C THR A 595 -11.24 9.55 -12.50
N LYS A 596 -11.68 8.30 -12.71
CA LYS A 596 -12.52 7.56 -11.73
C LYS A 596 -12.11 6.12 -11.51
N VAL A 597 -10.91 5.91 -10.93
CA VAL A 597 -10.34 4.57 -10.64
C VAL A 597 -11.26 3.72 -9.75
N TRP A 598 -12.00 4.35 -8.83
CA TRP A 598 -12.89 3.69 -7.88
C TRP A 598 -14.06 2.94 -8.56
N LEU A 599 -14.52 3.38 -9.73
CA LEU A 599 -15.69 2.81 -10.43
C LEU A 599 -15.47 1.35 -10.86
N ARG A 600 -14.21 0.98 -11.11
CA ARG A 600 -13.78 -0.37 -11.48
C ARG A 600 -12.93 -1.03 -10.40
N HIS A 601 -12.83 -0.42 -9.23
CA HIS A 601 -11.95 -0.89 -8.19
C HIS A 601 -12.41 -2.25 -7.64
N GLU A 602 -11.43 -3.11 -7.42
CA GLU A 602 -11.58 -4.43 -6.83
C GLU A 602 -10.45 -4.60 -5.79
N LEU A 603 -10.73 -5.33 -4.72
CA LEU A 603 -9.68 -5.63 -3.75
C LEU A 603 -8.61 -6.54 -4.37
N ASP A 604 -7.37 -6.06 -4.34
CA ASP A 604 -6.21 -6.90 -4.63
C ASP A 604 -6.02 -7.99 -3.55
N ILE A 605 -5.07 -8.89 -3.79
CA ILE A 605 -4.81 -10.04 -2.91
C ILE A 605 -4.34 -9.57 -1.52
N ALA A 606 -3.56 -8.49 -1.44
CA ALA A 606 -3.04 -7.98 -0.18
C ALA A 606 -4.17 -7.39 0.69
N LYS A 607 -5.05 -6.58 0.09
CA LYS A 607 -6.24 -6.04 0.73
C LYS A 607 -7.22 -7.13 1.14
N LYS A 608 -7.45 -8.16 0.31
CA LYS A 608 -8.24 -9.34 0.70
C LYS A 608 -7.62 -10.08 1.88
N ARG A 609 -6.29 -10.21 1.94
CA ARG A 609 -5.59 -10.82 3.08
C ARG A 609 -5.76 -9.99 4.36
N LYS A 610 -5.69 -8.66 4.27
CA LYS A 610 -5.97 -7.75 5.40
C LYS A 610 -7.41 -7.89 5.89
N MET A 611 -8.38 -7.90 4.97
CA MET A 611 -9.80 -8.10 5.32
C MET A 611 -10.00 -9.43 6.05
N ARG A 612 -9.42 -10.54 5.55
CA ARG A 612 -9.46 -11.83 6.24
C ARG A 612 -8.81 -11.81 7.62
N TRP A 613 -7.76 -11.01 7.82
CA TRP A 613 -7.16 -10.82 9.13
C TRP A 613 -8.10 -10.06 10.08
N VAL A 614 -8.80 -9.03 9.60
CA VAL A 614 -9.85 -8.33 10.37
C VAL A 614 -10.98 -9.31 10.71
N GLU A 615 -11.51 -10.04 9.73
CA GLU A 615 -12.54 -11.05 9.93
C GLU A 615 -12.14 -12.13 10.95
N LYS A 616 -10.86 -12.49 10.99
CA LYS A 616 -10.35 -13.51 11.92
C LYS A 616 -10.14 -13.00 13.35
N ASN A 617 -9.62 -11.79 13.51
CA ASN A 617 -9.13 -11.30 14.82
C ASN A 617 -10.05 -10.27 15.48
N HIS A 618 -10.88 -9.60 14.68
CA HIS A 618 -11.66 -8.44 15.11
C HIS A 618 -13.16 -8.63 14.94
N MET A 619 -13.61 -9.57 14.11
CA MET A 619 -15.04 -9.83 13.91
C MET A 619 -15.66 -10.51 15.12
N VAL A 620 -16.78 -9.97 15.57
CA VAL A 620 -17.53 -10.40 16.76
C VAL A 620 -18.78 -11.16 16.35
N TYR A 621 -19.41 -10.72 15.26
CA TYR A 621 -20.64 -11.31 14.73
C TYR A 621 -20.62 -11.26 13.21
N ASP A 622 -21.13 -12.32 12.60
CA ASP A 622 -21.29 -12.48 11.16
C ASP A 622 -22.61 -13.20 10.88
N TYR A 623 -23.55 -12.48 10.26
CA TYR A 623 -24.88 -13.03 9.91
C TYR A 623 -24.79 -14.33 9.09
N CYS A 624 -23.74 -14.50 8.26
CA CYS A 624 -23.51 -15.71 7.49
C CYS A 624 -23.23 -16.96 8.35
N LYS A 625 -22.91 -16.78 9.64
CA LYS A 625 -22.62 -17.87 10.58
C LYS A 625 -23.68 -17.99 11.67
N ASP A 626 -24.73 -17.16 11.64
CA ASP A 626 -25.81 -17.20 12.61
C ASP A 626 -26.88 -18.22 12.23
N HIS A 627 -26.65 -19.47 12.63
CA HIS A 627 -27.62 -20.56 12.45
C HIS A 627 -28.89 -20.41 13.30
N LYS A 628 -28.90 -19.55 14.33
CA LYS A 628 -30.11 -19.29 15.12
C LYS A 628 -31.05 -18.38 14.36
N ARG A 629 -30.52 -17.34 13.71
CA ARG A 629 -31.30 -16.43 12.85
C ARG A 629 -31.66 -17.09 11.52
N PHE A 630 -30.78 -17.91 10.96
CA PHE A 630 -30.98 -18.61 9.69
C PHE A 630 -30.96 -20.14 9.85
N PRO A 631 -32.03 -20.75 10.43
CA PRO A 631 -32.07 -22.18 10.72
C PRO A 631 -32.11 -23.07 9.48
N HIS A 632 -32.48 -22.51 8.32
CA HIS A 632 -32.52 -23.22 7.03
C HIS A 632 -31.24 -23.09 6.20
N GLY A 633 -30.15 -22.59 6.81
CA GLY A 633 -28.88 -22.30 6.15
C GLY A 633 -28.70 -20.80 5.88
N PRO A 634 -27.45 -20.34 5.72
CA PRO A 634 -27.17 -18.92 5.55
C PRO A 634 -27.72 -18.39 4.21
N PRO A 635 -27.92 -17.07 4.08
CA PRO A 635 -28.29 -16.43 2.82
C PRO A 635 -27.36 -16.83 1.65
N LEU A 636 -27.90 -16.89 0.42
CA LEU A 636 -27.18 -17.46 -0.73
C LEU A 636 -25.86 -16.74 -1.03
N GLU A 637 -25.79 -15.43 -0.80
CA GLU A 637 -24.57 -14.63 -0.95
C GLU A 637 -23.41 -15.15 -0.09
N CYS A 638 -23.69 -15.71 1.09
CA CYS A 638 -22.69 -16.24 2.01
C CYS A 638 -21.99 -17.50 1.48
N SER A 639 -22.64 -18.22 0.55
CA SER A 639 -22.09 -19.45 -0.05
C SER A 639 -21.09 -19.17 -1.17
N VAL A 640 -21.17 -17.99 -1.79
CA VAL A 640 -20.31 -17.59 -2.93
C VAL A 640 -18.97 -17.03 -2.45
N ASP A 641 -18.91 -16.50 -1.23
CA ASP A 641 -17.68 -15.91 -0.66
C ASP A 641 -16.64 -16.94 -0.15
N ASN A 642 -16.97 -18.24 -0.18
CA ASN A 642 -16.10 -19.33 0.29
C ASN A 642 -15.24 -20.02 -0.80
N ASN A 643 -15.35 -19.61 -2.06
CA ASN A 643 -14.48 -20.04 -3.17
C ASN A 643 -13.54 -18.90 -3.60
#